data_AF-A0AAN8YN86-F1
#
_entry.id   AF-A0AAN8YN86-F1
#
_cell.length_a   1.000
_cell.length_b   1.000
_cell.length_c   1.000
_cell.angle_alpha   90.00
_cell.angle_beta   90.00
_cell.angle_gamma   90.00
#
_symmetry.space_group_name_H-M   'P 1'
#
loop_
_entity.id
_entity.type
_entity.pdbx_description
1 polymer ?
#
loop_
_entity_poly.entity_id
_entity_poly.type
_entity_poly.pdbx_seq_one_letter_code
_entity_poly.pdbx_strand_id
1 'polypeptide(L)'
;MAVTTFFSLCLLIITAALQVAGQTTPVAEAPAPAADDCNGIFLQYVFTSGSKIKPTLKTRQPYKFQSILSITNNGLDELKLWRVFVGFQHDEILVSASNAVLADGESFPALVGNGTVFAGFPAADLKTAVETAGDTTQTTAQIKIVGTQFGVGSPNVPMPSNIFLENDGFICPKPSMQGKSVMQVCCNKDSNFKTNLTLGEKFSPRQDGDLTIMYDILRTYDSNYWAQVTIANHNPLGRLDNWKLSWDWMNDEFIWEMKGAYPSVVDTSECVFGPQAKFYQNLDFSTGLNCQRRPTLIDLPLEKTNDTKLGMIPFCCRNGTILPPAMDPSKSVSAFQMNVFKMPPDLNRSSFTPPQNWKIEGRLNPDYKCGPPVRVSPTQVPDPSGLLPATSVFASWQVVCNITQPKGASPRCCVSFSAFYNESIIPCPTCACGCPSNTARTCSTKAPALLLPSQALLVPFDNRTKMSLAWADINHLPVSNPLPCGDNCGVSINWHLFTDYRGGWSARITIFNWEDAAFADWFTAVELDKAAAGFDAVYSFNGTMLDGVNNTIFMQGLPGLNYIVAEADGANPEKDPRVPGKQQSVISFTKKNIPNINIPAGDGFPTKLYFNGEECSLPKVLPTSSSSRISSFTVTTYILAAVVVFMLVRQ
;
A
#
# COMPACT_ATOMS: atom_id res chain seq x y z
N MET A 1 -56.04 -81.75 -33.19
CA MET A 1 -55.37 -80.92 -34.20
C MET A 1 -56.18 -79.66 -34.43
N ALA A 2 -56.04 -78.68 -33.54
CA ALA A 2 -56.71 -77.39 -33.61
C ALA A 2 -55.74 -76.33 -33.05
N VAL A 3 -54.53 -76.34 -33.60
CA VAL A 3 -53.40 -75.50 -33.18
C VAL A 3 -52.56 -75.27 -34.43
N THR A 4 -52.95 -74.34 -35.29
CA THR A 4 -52.04 -73.83 -36.35
C THR A 4 -52.53 -72.56 -37.05
N THR A 5 -53.77 -72.09 -36.86
CA THR A 5 -54.31 -70.95 -37.63
C THR A 5 -54.68 -69.71 -36.81
N PHE A 6 -54.25 -69.62 -35.55
CA PHE A 6 -54.45 -68.41 -34.71
C PHE A 6 -53.16 -67.63 -34.41
N PHE A 7 -51.98 -68.18 -34.72
CA PHE A 7 -50.69 -67.56 -34.40
C PHE A 7 -50.11 -66.67 -35.51
N SER A 8 -50.61 -66.75 -36.75
CA SER A 8 -50.09 -65.96 -37.88
C SER A 8 -50.78 -64.61 -38.08
N LEU A 9 -51.98 -64.38 -37.52
CA LEU A 9 -52.70 -63.11 -37.70
C LEU A 9 -52.42 -62.09 -36.58
N CYS A 10 -52.04 -62.53 -35.37
CA CYS A 10 -51.61 -61.63 -34.29
C CYS A 10 -50.19 -61.09 -34.49
N LEU A 11 -49.33 -61.75 -35.28
CA LEU A 11 -47.95 -61.30 -35.50
C LEU A 11 -47.83 -60.19 -36.55
N LEU A 12 -48.84 -60.01 -37.41
CA LEU A 12 -48.88 -58.97 -38.45
C LEU A 12 -49.49 -57.64 -37.99
N ILE A 13 -50.25 -57.63 -36.89
CA ILE A 13 -50.78 -56.39 -36.30
C ILE A 13 -49.77 -55.77 -35.32
N ILE A 14 -48.87 -56.56 -34.73
CA ILE A 14 -47.80 -56.05 -33.86
C ILE A 14 -46.66 -55.43 -34.68
N THR A 15 -46.43 -55.84 -35.92
CA THR A 15 -45.38 -55.24 -36.78
C THR A 15 -45.80 -53.92 -37.44
N ALA A 16 -47.11 -53.64 -37.60
CA ALA A 16 -47.60 -52.35 -38.10
C ALA A 16 -47.75 -51.29 -37.00
N ALA A 17 -47.80 -51.68 -35.72
CA ALA A 17 -47.86 -50.74 -34.59
C ALA A 17 -46.47 -50.30 -34.06
N LEU A 18 -45.38 -50.88 -34.57
CA LEU A 18 -44.00 -50.59 -34.15
C LEU A 18 -43.20 -49.72 -35.12
N GLN A 19 -43.82 -49.20 -36.19
CA GLN A 19 -43.15 -48.32 -37.17
C GLN A 19 -43.59 -46.85 -37.13
N VAL A 20 -44.31 -46.40 -36.10
CA VAL A 20 -44.64 -44.96 -35.89
C VAL A 20 -43.96 -44.38 -34.65
N ALA A 21 -43.07 -45.11 -33.98
CA ALA A 21 -42.24 -44.61 -32.88
C ALA A 21 -40.76 -44.53 -33.32
N GLY A 22 -40.48 -43.73 -34.34
CA GLY A 22 -39.13 -43.57 -34.91
C GLY A 22 -38.86 -42.22 -35.57
N GLN A 23 -39.72 -41.22 -35.35
CA GLN A 23 -39.33 -39.84 -35.59
C GLN A 23 -38.72 -39.30 -34.30
N THR A 24 -37.40 -39.41 -34.19
CA THR A 24 -36.63 -38.49 -33.36
C THR A 24 -36.95 -37.10 -33.90
N THR A 25 -37.87 -36.38 -33.25
CA THR A 25 -37.83 -34.93 -33.25
C THR A 25 -36.37 -34.53 -33.01
N PRO A 26 -35.78 -33.59 -33.78
CA PRO A 26 -34.52 -33.02 -33.35
C PRO A 26 -34.79 -32.48 -31.96
N VAL A 27 -34.21 -33.13 -30.95
CA VAL A 27 -34.07 -32.52 -29.64
C VAL A 27 -33.36 -31.23 -29.98
N ALA A 28 -34.08 -30.10 -29.86
CA ALA A 28 -33.42 -28.81 -29.85
C ALA A 28 -32.37 -28.96 -28.76
N GLU A 29 -31.11 -29.05 -29.21
CA GLU A 29 -29.96 -29.15 -28.35
C GLU A 29 -30.15 -28.08 -27.30
N ALA A 30 -30.27 -28.50 -26.03
CA ALA A 30 -30.31 -27.55 -24.94
C ALA A 30 -29.10 -26.63 -25.17
N PRO A 31 -29.27 -25.29 -25.09
CA PRO A 31 -28.15 -24.38 -25.32
C PRO A 31 -26.97 -24.88 -24.49
N ALA A 32 -25.83 -25.10 -25.14
CA ALA A 32 -24.63 -25.55 -24.46
C ALA A 32 -24.41 -24.67 -23.22
N PRO A 33 -23.98 -25.23 -22.08
CA PRO A 33 -23.53 -24.42 -20.96
C PRO A 33 -22.64 -23.30 -21.50
N ALA A 34 -22.89 -22.04 -21.13
CA ALA A 34 -22.11 -20.90 -21.65
C ALA A 34 -20.59 -21.01 -21.37
N ALA A 35 -20.20 -21.96 -20.51
CA ALA A 35 -18.81 -22.37 -20.28
C ALA A 35 -18.20 -23.12 -21.49
N ASP A 36 -18.97 -23.96 -22.18
CA ASP A 36 -18.50 -24.81 -23.28
C ASP A 36 -18.20 -23.99 -24.55
N ASP A 37 -18.87 -22.86 -24.74
CA ASP A 37 -18.62 -21.92 -25.84
C ASP A 37 -17.41 -21.00 -25.59
N CYS A 38 -16.83 -21.03 -24.39
CA CYS A 38 -15.71 -20.16 -24.02
C CYS A 38 -14.36 -20.85 -24.25
N ASN A 39 -13.59 -20.38 -25.23
CA ASN A 39 -12.22 -20.86 -25.53
C ASN A 39 -11.12 -20.11 -24.73
N GLY A 40 -11.50 -19.39 -23.68
CA GLY A 40 -10.63 -18.55 -22.86
C GLY A 40 -10.74 -18.89 -21.37
N ILE A 41 -10.69 -17.88 -20.52
CA ILE A 41 -10.94 -18.03 -19.08
C ILE A 41 -12.41 -17.74 -18.81
N PHE A 42 -13.15 -18.74 -18.37
CA PHE A 42 -14.56 -18.62 -18.02
C PHE A 42 -14.71 -18.29 -16.53
N LEU A 43 -15.38 -17.19 -16.22
CA LEU A 43 -15.71 -16.78 -14.85
C LEU A 43 -17.21 -16.88 -14.64
N GLN A 44 -17.61 -17.46 -13.51
CA GLN A 44 -19.01 -17.55 -13.11
C GLN A 44 -19.18 -17.24 -11.63
N TYR A 45 -20.06 -16.29 -11.32
CA TYR A 45 -20.48 -15.98 -9.96
C TYR A 45 -21.92 -16.41 -9.75
N VAL A 46 -22.16 -17.26 -8.75
CA VAL A 46 -23.47 -17.81 -8.41
C VAL A 46 -23.83 -17.42 -6.97
N PHE A 47 -24.89 -16.64 -6.80
CA PHE A 47 -25.49 -16.44 -5.48
C PHE A 47 -26.29 -17.69 -5.09
N THR A 48 -25.96 -18.29 -3.94
CA THR A 48 -26.59 -19.54 -3.49
C THR A 48 -27.68 -19.32 -2.45
N SER A 49 -27.42 -18.50 -1.43
CA SER A 49 -28.42 -18.21 -0.41
C SER A 49 -28.17 -16.91 0.33
N GLY A 50 -29.22 -16.35 0.91
CA GLY A 50 -29.13 -15.20 1.81
C GLY A 50 -30.17 -15.26 2.91
N SER A 51 -29.78 -14.89 4.13
CA SER A 51 -30.66 -14.94 5.31
C SER A 51 -30.45 -13.75 6.23
N LYS A 52 -31.54 -13.30 6.87
CA LYS A 52 -31.51 -12.18 7.79
C LYS A 52 -30.75 -12.56 9.06
N ILE A 53 -29.80 -11.73 9.49
CA ILE A 53 -29.06 -11.93 10.75
C ILE A 53 -29.37 -10.81 11.75
N LYS A 54 -29.02 -11.01 13.03
CA LYS A 54 -29.21 -10.00 14.08
C LYS A 54 -28.05 -8.97 14.05
N PRO A 55 -28.27 -7.72 14.51
CA PRO A 55 -29.52 -7.17 15.04
C PRO A 55 -30.57 -6.92 13.94
N THR A 56 -31.83 -6.81 14.35
CA THR A 56 -32.92 -6.46 13.43
C THR A 56 -33.06 -4.94 13.37
N LEU A 57 -32.74 -4.35 12.22
CA LEU A 57 -32.73 -2.90 11.99
C LEU A 57 -33.81 -2.50 10.99
N LYS A 58 -34.33 -1.27 11.13
CA LYS A 58 -35.27 -0.68 10.17
C LYS A 58 -34.57 -0.22 8.89
N THR A 59 -33.37 0.35 9.05
CA THR A 59 -32.50 0.82 7.98
C THR A 59 -31.19 0.06 8.05
N ARG A 60 -30.60 -0.28 6.90
CA ARG A 60 -29.30 -0.96 6.83
C ARG A 60 -29.29 -2.32 7.55
N GLN A 61 -30.33 -3.12 7.35
CA GLN A 61 -30.45 -4.47 7.91
C GLN A 61 -29.31 -5.38 7.40
N PRO A 62 -28.57 -6.08 8.28
CA PRO A 62 -27.58 -7.07 7.87
C PRO A 62 -28.23 -8.39 7.42
N TYR A 63 -27.70 -8.95 6.34
CA TYR A 63 -28.04 -10.27 5.81
C TYR A 63 -26.76 -11.07 5.59
N LYS A 64 -26.74 -12.32 6.03
CA LYS A 64 -25.72 -13.28 5.62
C LYS A 64 -25.95 -13.61 4.15
N PHE A 65 -24.89 -13.67 3.35
CA PHE A 65 -24.92 -14.21 2.00
C PHE A 65 -23.91 -15.34 1.82
N GLN A 66 -24.23 -16.22 0.87
CA GLN A 66 -23.34 -17.26 0.40
C GLN A 66 -23.32 -17.24 -1.13
N SER A 67 -22.13 -17.32 -1.71
CA SER A 67 -21.95 -17.34 -3.16
C SER A 67 -20.79 -18.27 -3.55
N ILE A 68 -20.79 -18.69 -4.80
CA ILE A 68 -19.73 -19.50 -5.40
C ILE A 68 -19.17 -18.73 -6.58
N LEU A 69 -17.88 -18.44 -6.55
CA LEU A 69 -17.13 -17.94 -7.71
C LEU A 69 -16.36 -19.12 -8.31
N SER A 70 -16.53 -19.36 -9.61
CA SER A 70 -15.83 -20.39 -10.37
C SER A 70 -14.97 -19.75 -11.44
N ILE A 71 -13.71 -20.19 -11.54
CA ILE A 71 -12.76 -19.83 -12.59
C ILE A 71 -12.37 -21.10 -13.31
N THR A 72 -12.63 -21.18 -14.61
CA THR A 72 -12.31 -22.34 -15.42
C THR A 72 -11.39 -21.93 -16.56
N ASN A 73 -10.25 -22.61 -16.68
CA ASN A 73 -9.32 -22.42 -17.80
C ASN A 73 -9.68 -23.35 -18.97
N ASN A 74 -10.32 -22.78 -19.99
CA ASN A 74 -10.60 -23.46 -21.27
C ASN A 74 -9.60 -23.04 -22.37
N GLY A 75 -8.58 -22.26 -22.02
CA GLY A 75 -7.56 -21.79 -22.95
C GLY A 75 -6.50 -22.85 -23.26
N LEU A 76 -5.60 -22.49 -24.19
CA LEU A 76 -4.45 -23.30 -24.59
C LEU A 76 -3.21 -23.07 -23.72
N ASP A 77 -3.23 -22.03 -22.88
CA ASP A 77 -2.13 -21.67 -22.00
C ASP A 77 -2.55 -21.82 -20.53
N GLU A 78 -1.62 -22.22 -19.66
CA GLU A 78 -1.83 -22.25 -18.21
C GLU A 78 -2.11 -20.82 -17.68
N LEU A 79 -3.18 -20.67 -16.89
CA LEU A 79 -3.47 -19.43 -16.19
C LEU A 79 -2.73 -19.42 -14.85
N LYS A 80 -1.60 -18.72 -14.82
CA LYS A 80 -0.78 -18.58 -13.60
C LYS A 80 -1.26 -17.45 -12.71
N LEU A 81 -1.19 -17.67 -11.40
CA LEU A 81 -1.54 -16.70 -10.36
C LEU A 81 -2.86 -15.98 -10.66
N TRP A 82 -3.94 -16.74 -10.83
CA TRP A 82 -5.22 -16.16 -11.23
C TRP A 82 -5.69 -15.11 -10.20
N ARG A 83 -6.20 -14.00 -10.71
CA ARG A 83 -6.72 -12.85 -9.96
C ARG A 83 -8.06 -12.44 -10.54
N VAL A 84 -9.11 -12.47 -9.73
CA VAL A 84 -10.47 -12.13 -10.18
C VAL A 84 -11.03 -11.01 -9.33
N PHE A 85 -11.43 -9.93 -9.99
CA PHE A 85 -12.16 -8.86 -9.36
C PHE A 85 -13.65 -9.20 -9.23
N VAL A 86 -14.22 -8.92 -8.06
CA VAL A 86 -15.65 -8.99 -7.78
C VAL A 86 -16.13 -7.65 -7.24
N GLY A 87 -17.00 -6.98 -8.00
CA GLY A 87 -17.50 -5.64 -7.69
C GLY A 87 -18.68 -5.63 -6.71
N PHE A 88 -18.45 -6.04 -5.46
CA PHE A 88 -19.38 -5.85 -4.34
C PHE A 88 -19.86 -4.37 -4.25
N GLN A 89 -21.11 -4.15 -3.85
CA GLN A 89 -21.79 -2.84 -3.99
C GLN A 89 -22.84 -2.52 -2.90
N HIS A 90 -22.89 -3.30 -1.83
CA HIS A 90 -23.88 -3.25 -0.75
C HIS A 90 -23.22 -3.24 0.64
N ASP A 91 -22.09 -2.54 0.76
CA ASP A 91 -21.26 -2.44 1.98
C ASP A 91 -20.87 -3.80 2.55
N GLU A 92 -20.56 -4.76 1.68
CA GLU A 92 -20.33 -6.14 2.07
C GLU A 92 -19.10 -6.30 2.97
N ILE A 93 -19.22 -7.23 3.93
CA ILE A 93 -18.13 -7.72 4.77
C ILE A 93 -17.91 -9.19 4.43
N LEU A 94 -16.73 -9.54 3.91
CA LEU A 94 -16.36 -10.94 3.71
C LEU A 94 -15.90 -11.53 5.02
N VAL A 95 -16.41 -12.71 5.36
CA VAL A 95 -16.06 -13.44 6.57
C VAL A 95 -15.17 -14.63 6.25
N SER A 96 -15.35 -15.26 5.10
CA SER A 96 -14.46 -16.30 4.60
C SER A 96 -14.57 -16.50 3.09
N ALA A 97 -13.48 -17.00 2.50
CA ALA A 97 -13.42 -17.49 1.14
C ALA A 97 -12.63 -18.81 1.12
N SER A 98 -13.19 -19.86 0.52
CA SER A 98 -12.45 -21.12 0.35
C SER A 98 -11.51 -21.04 -0.84
N ASN A 99 -10.31 -21.61 -0.73
CA ASN A 99 -9.35 -21.70 -1.83
C ASN A 99 -8.94 -20.33 -2.46
N ALA A 100 -9.04 -19.25 -1.69
CA ALA A 100 -8.64 -17.92 -2.12
C ALA A 100 -8.25 -17.03 -0.94
N VAL A 101 -7.41 -16.05 -1.21
CA VAL A 101 -7.09 -14.91 -0.32
C VAL A 101 -7.44 -13.61 -1.03
N LEU A 102 -7.47 -12.50 -0.30
CA LEU A 102 -7.62 -11.18 -0.91
C LEU A 102 -6.27 -10.71 -1.44
N ALA A 103 -6.24 -10.23 -2.68
CA ALA A 103 -5.01 -9.83 -3.36
C ALA A 103 -4.37 -8.56 -2.77
N ASP A 104 -5.10 -7.85 -1.92
CA ASP A 104 -4.63 -6.70 -1.16
C ASP A 104 -3.98 -7.05 0.19
N GLY A 105 -3.96 -8.34 0.55
CA GLY A 105 -3.40 -8.83 1.81
C GLY A 105 -4.26 -8.53 3.03
N GLU A 106 -5.50 -8.05 2.88
CA GLU A 106 -6.41 -7.89 4.00
C GLU A 106 -6.84 -9.26 4.55
N SER A 107 -6.84 -9.39 5.88
CA SER A 107 -7.32 -10.58 6.56
C SER A 107 -8.84 -10.52 6.78
N PHE A 108 -9.49 -11.68 6.77
CA PHE A 108 -10.92 -11.77 7.07
C PHE A 108 -11.17 -11.60 8.59
N PRO A 109 -12.26 -10.92 9.01
CA PRO A 109 -13.30 -10.33 8.16
C PRO A 109 -12.88 -8.99 7.52
N ALA A 110 -13.17 -8.81 6.23
CA ALA A 110 -12.72 -7.67 5.41
C ALA A 110 -13.89 -6.84 4.85
N LEU A 111 -13.76 -5.52 4.80
CA LEU A 111 -14.76 -4.58 4.27
C LEU A 111 -14.55 -4.38 2.76
N VAL A 112 -15.46 -4.87 1.93
CA VAL A 112 -15.26 -4.95 0.48
C VAL A 112 -16.31 -4.21 -0.34
N GLY A 113 -17.04 -3.26 0.24
CA GLY A 113 -18.20 -2.60 -0.40
C GLY A 113 -17.93 -1.86 -1.73
N ASN A 114 -16.67 -1.66 -2.12
CA ASN A 114 -16.26 -1.09 -3.42
C ASN A 114 -15.73 -2.15 -4.40
N GLY A 115 -15.91 -3.42 -4.07
CA GLY A 115 -15.28 -4.56 -4.72
C GLY A 115 -13.94 -4.95 -4.11
N THR A 116 -13.51 -6.16 -4.44
CA THR A 116 -12.21 -6.70 -4.03
C THR A 116 -11.69 -7.66 -5.09
N VAL A 117 -10.40 -8.01 -5.00
CA VAL A 117 -9.75 -8.97 -5.89
C VAL A 117 -9.42 -10.22 -5.08
N PHE A 118 -9.86 -11.37 -5.57
CA PHE A 118 -9.44 -12.67 -5.06
C PHE A 118 -8.21 -13.16 -5.80
N ALA A 119 -7.26 -13.73 -5.06
CA ALA A 119 -6.11 -14.45 -5.59
C ALA A 119 -6.15 -15.91 -5.12
N GLY A 120 -5.69 -16.83 -5.97
CA GLY A 120 -5.73 -18.26 -5.67
C GLY A 120 -4.80 -18.69 -4.55
N PHE A 121 -5.30 -19.55 -3.66
CA PHE A 121 -4.54 -20.17 -2.57
C PHE A 121 -5.23 -21.46 -2.12
N PRO A 122 -4.53 -22.59 -1.88
CA PRO A 122 -3.09 -22.79 -2.01
C PRO A 122 -2.64 -23.03 -3.47
N ALA A 123 -3.56 -23.37 -4.37
CA ALA A 123 -3.30 -23.54 -5.80
C ALA A 123 -3.68 -22.25 -6.55
N ALA A 124 -2.68 -21.49 -6.96
CA ALA A 124 -2.85 -20.22 -7.66
C ALA A 124 -2.82 -20.37 -9.20
N ASP A 125 -2.44 -21.53 -9.71
CA ASP A 125 -2.31 -21.81 -11.14
C ASP A 125 -3.40 -22.78 -11.61
N LEU A 126 -3.99 -22.51 -12.77
CA LEU A 126 -4.97 -23.38 -13.42
C LEU A 126 -4.38 -23.92 -14.72
N LYS A 127 -4.20 -25.24 -14.77
CA LYS A 127 -3.69 -25.96 -15.93
C LYS A 127 -4.70 -25.95 -17.08
N THR A 128 -4.23 -26.35 -18.26
CA THR A 128 -5.09 -26.49 -19.44
C THR A 128 -5.78 -27.85 -19.44
N ALA A 129 -6.96 -27.92 -20.07
CA ALA A 129 -7.65 -29.20 -20.29
C ALA A 129 -6.81 -30.18 -21.15
N VAL A 130 -5.91 -29.65 -22.00
CA VAL A 130 -5.01 -30.44 -22.84
C VAL A 130 -3.97 -31.20 -22.00
N GLU A 131 -3.34 -30.51 -21.04
CA GLU A 131 -2.31 -31.11 -20.17
C GLU A 131 -2.89 -32.10 -19.15
N THR A 132 -4.16 -31.93 -18.78
CA THR A 132 -4.79 -32.69 -17.69
C THR A 132 -5.80 -33.72 -18.17
N ALA A 133 -5.94 -33.90 -19.49
CA ALA A 133 -6.99 -34.72 -20.11
C ALA A 133 -8.42 -34.37 -19.62
N GLY A 134 -8.66 -33.08 -19.35
CA GLY A 134 -9.96 -32.57 -18.90
C GLY A 134 -10.24 -32.73 -17.39
N ASP A 135 -9.24 -33.01 -16.56
CA ASP A 135 -9.42 -33.07 -15.10
C ASP A 135 -9.79 -31.69 -14.52
N THR A 136 -11.06 -31.51 -14.19
CA THR A 136 -11.63 -30.27 -13.68
C THR A 136 -11.02 -29.81 -12.36
N THR A 137 -10.42 -30.72 -11.58
CA THR A 137 -9.78 -30.35 -10.31
C THR A 137 -8.49 -29.55 -10.50
N GLN A 138 -7.90 -29.61 -11.69
CA GLN A 138 -6.68 -28.90 -12.07
C GLN A 138 -6.93 -27.74 -13.04
N THR A 139 -8.09 -27.71 -13.70
CA THR A 139 -8.48 -26.64 -14.65
C THR A 139 -9.46 -25.64 -14.06
N THR A 140 -10.11 -25.96 -12.94
CA THR A 140 -11.13 -25.11 -12.30
C THR A 140 -10.83 -24.82 -10.84
N ALA A 141 -10.90 -23.55 -10.45
CA ALA A 141 -10.94 -23.12 -9.06
C ALA A 141 -12.38 -22.76 -8.66
N GLN A 142 -12.84 -23.30 -7.52
CA GLN A 142 -14.12 -22.93 -6.91
C GLN A 142 -13.91 -22.29 -5.53
N ILE A 143 -14.47 -21.09 -5.38
CA ILE A 143 -14.36 -20.25 -4.20
C ILE A 143 -15.75 -20.12 -3.59
N LYS A 144 -15.94 -20.71 -2.41
CA LYS A 144 -17.13 -20.54 -1.59
C LYS A 144 -16.93 -19.30 -0.73
N ILE A 145 -17.72 -18.28 -1.00
CA ILE A 145 -17.66 -16.98 -0.33
C ILE A 145 -18.79 -16.92 0.68
N VAL A 146 -18.47 -16.52 1.91
CA VAL A 146 -19.43 -16.26 2.97
C VAL A 146 -19.19 -14.85 3.49
N GLY A 147 -20.25 -14.06 3.56
CA GLY A 147 -20.17 -12.68 4.02
C GLY A 147 -21.47 -12.15 4.60
N THR A 148 -21.42 -10.89 5.00
CA THR A 148 -22.57 -10.08 5.41
C THR A 148 -22.74 -8.93 4.42
N GLN A 149 -23.98 -8.62 4.05
CA GLN A 149 -24.33 -7.46 3.24
C GLN A 149 -25.41 -6.64 3.93
N PHE A 150 -25.61 -5.41 3.46
CA PHE A 150 -26.56 -4.50 4.09
C PHE A 150 -27.65 -4.04 3.12
N GLY A 151 -28.89 -4.02 3.61
CA GLY A 151 -30.02 -3.39 2.89
C GLY A 151 -30.64 -4.21 1.75
N VAL A 152 -29.99 -5.28 1.29
CA VAL A 152 -30.54 -6.20 0.28
C VAL A 152 -30.94 -7.51 0.95
N GLY A 153 -32.21 -7.87 0.87
CA GLY A 153 -32.74 -9.12 1.41
C GLY A 153 -33.72 -9.79 0.46
N SER A 154 -34.02 -11.07 0.71
CA SER A 154 -34.98 -11.85 -0.07
C SER A 154 -36.31 -11.07 -0.27
N PRO A 155 -36.86 -11.00 -1.50
CA PRO A 155 -36.52 -11.82 -2.69
C PRO A 155 -35.40 -11.26 -3.58
N ASN A 156 -34.81 -10.11 -3.24
CA ASN A 156 -33.77 -9.49 -4.05
C ASN A 156 -32.42 -10.18 -3.83
N VAL A 157 -31.68 -10.38 -4.93
CA VAL A 157 -30.38 -11.04 -4.92
C VAL A 157 -29.27 -9.98 -5.00
N PRO A 158 -28.34 -9.97 -4.04
CA PRO A 158 -27.18 -9.08 -3.98
C PRO A 158 -26.12 -9.50 -5.01
N MET A 159 -26.37 -9.24 -6.29
CA MET A 159 -25.39 -9.54 -7.32
C MET A 159 -24.27 -8.50 -7.30
N PRO A 160 -23.00 -8.89 -7.56
CA PRO A 160 -21.94 -7.92 -7.79
C PRO A 160 -22.27 -7.03 -9.00
N SER A 161 -21.70 -5.83 -9.04
CA SER A 161 -21.80 -4.91 -10.16
C SER A 161 -21.05 -5.40 -11.40
N ASN A 162 -19.93 -6.08 -11.20
CA ASN A 162 -19.05 -6.59 -12.25
C ASN A 162 -18.21 -7.77 -11.76
N ILE A 163 -17.79 -8.63 -12.67
CA ILE A 163 -16.73 -9.63 -12.47
C ILE A 163 -15.80 -9.64 -13.68
N PHE A 164 -14.48 -9.69 -13.46
CA PHE A 164 -13.51 -9.81 -14.55
C PHE A 164 -12.18 -10.37 -14.06
N LEU A 165 -11.39 -10.90 -14.97
CA LEU A 165 -10.04 -11.38 -14.73
C LEU A 165 -9.08 -10.17 -14.72
N GLU A 166 -8.33 -9.99 -13.64
CA GLU A 166 -7.37 -8.89 -13.48
C GLU A 166 -5.98 -9.23 -14.05
N ASN A 167 -5.72 -10.50 -14.39
CA ASN A 167 -4.46 -10.91 -15.01
C ASN A 167 -4.20 -10.16 -16.32
N ASP A 168 -2.97 -9.69 -16.50
CA ASP A 168 -2.53 -9.01 -17.72
C ASP A 168 -2.66 -9.92 -18.95
N GLY A 169 -2.93 -9.32 -20.10
CA GLY A 169 -3.03 -10.03 -21.38
C GLY A 169 -4.36 -10.73 -21.64
N PHE A 170 -5.40 -10.45 -20.86
CA PHE A 170 -6.76 -10.90 -21.10
C PHE A 170 -7.72 -9.72 -21.25
N ILE A 171 -8.68 -9.85 -22.18
CA ILE A 171 -9.76 -8.89 -22.38
C ILE A 171 -11.07 -9.57 -21.99
N CYS A 172 -11.73 -9.01 -20.98
CA CYS A 172 -13.03 -9.46 -20.51
C CYS A 172 -14.12 -8.50 -21.01
N PRO A 173 -15.13 -8.97 -21.78
CA PRO A 173 -16.29 -8.17 -22.12
C PRO A 173 -17.16 -7.92 -20.87
N LYS A 174 -18.17 -7.05 -21.00
CA LYS A 174 -19.13 -6.82 -19.91
C LYS A 174 -19.84 -8.15 -19.55
N PRO A 175 -19.92 -8.53 -18.26
CA PRO A 175 -20.55 -9.77 -17.86
C PRO A 175 -22.02 -9.84 -18.25
N SER A 176 -22.47 -11.05 -18.57
CA SER A 176 -23.87 -11.37 -18.85
C SER A 176 -24.54 -11.96 -17.61
N MET A 177 -25.82 -11.66 -17.44
CA MET A 177 -26.64 -12.18 -16.35
C MET A 177 -27.51 -13.33 -16.86
N GLN A 178 -27.45 -14.48 -16.20
CA GLN A 178 -28.35 -15.60 -16.44
C GLN A 178 -29.34 -15.68 -15.26
N GLY A 179 -30.59 -15.30 -15.52
CA GLY A 179 -31.60 -15.18 -14.47
C GLY A 179 -31.26 -14.05 -13.46
N LYS A 180 -31.53 -14.30 -12.17
CA LYS A 180 -31.34 -13.31 -11.10
C LYS A 180 -30.13 -13.56 -10.19
N SER A 181 -29.48 -14.72 -10.33
CA SER A 181 -28.49 -15.21 -9.36
C SER A 181 -27.17 -15.68 -9.98
N VAL A 182 -27.03 -15.63 -11.31
CA VAL A 182 -25.82 -16.07 -12.01
C VAL A 182 -25.30 -14.94 -12.88
N MET A 183 -24.03 -14.60 -12.71
CA MET A 183 -23.27 -13.68 -13.57
C MET A 183 -22.12 -14.46 -14.20
N GLN A 184 -21.89 -14.27 -15.50
CA GLN A 184 -20.85 -14.99 -16.23
C GLN A 184 -20.15 -14.11 -17.27
N VAL A 185 -18.86 -14.38 -17.49
CA VAL A 185 -18.04 -13.69 -18.49
C VAL A 185 -16.97 -14.66 -19.03
N CYS A 186 -16.71 -14.57 -20.33
CA CYS A 186 -15.62 -15.27 -20.98
C CYS A 186 -14.52 -14.27 -21.34
N CYS A 187 -13.35 -14.40 -20.71
CA CYS A 187 -12.20 -13.54 -20.94
C CYS A 187 -11.26 -14.19 -21.95
N ASN A 188 -10.96 -13.50 -23.05
CA ASN A 188 -10.10 -14.02 -24.10
C ASN A 188 -8.70 -13.41 -24.04
N LYS A 189 -7.68 -14.17 -24.46
CA LYS A 189 -6.31 -13.66 -24.54
C LYS A 189 -6.23 -12.51 -25.55
N ASP A 190 -5.57 -11.43 -25.16
CA ASP A 190 -5.33 -10.29 -26.04
C ASP A 190 -4.26 -10.66 -27.07
N SER A 191 -4.65 -10.70 -28.35
CA SER A 191 -3.75 -10.99 -29.47
C SER A 191 -2.62 -9.96 -29.63
N ASN A 192 -2.77 -8.76 -29.08
CA ASN A 192 -1.76 -7.69 -29.15
C ASN A 192 -0.77 -7.73 -27.97
N PHE A 193 -1.07 -8.51 -26.93
CA PHE A 193 -0.23 -8.58 -25.74
C PHE A 193 0.95 -9.52 -25.99
N LYS A 194 2.16 -8.96 -26.02
CA LYS A 194 3.41 -9.73 -26.13
C LYS A 194 3.89 -10.08 -24.72
N THR A 195 3.70 -11.33 -24.32
CA THR A 195 4.26 -11.86 -23.06
C THR A 195 5.78 -12.03 -23.17
N ASN A 196 6.53 -11.50 -22.20
CA ASN A 196 7.94 -11.87 -21.98
C ASN A 196 8.10 -13.24 -21.27
N LEU A 197 6.99 -13.92 -20.97
CA LEU A 197 6.98 -15.25 -20.37
C LEU A 197 7.28 -16.30 -21.44
N THR A 198 8.42 -16.95 -21.31
CA THR A 198 8.77 -18.13 -22.11
C THR A 198 7.85 -19.28 -21.73
N LEU A 199 7.15 -19.88 -22.70
CA LEU A 199 6.35 -21.10 -22.50
C LEU A 199 7.23 -22.18 -21.83
N GLY A 200 6.84 -22.62 -20.63
CA GLY A 200 7.55 -23.68 -19.89
C GLY A 200 8.25 -23.27 -18.58
N GLU A 201 8.28 -21.98 -18.23
CA GLU A 201 8.88 -21.56 -16.95
C GLU A 201 7.97 -21.87 -15.75
N LYS A 202 8.41 -22.78 -14.86
CA LYS A 202 7.67 -23.18 -13.63
C LYS A 202 7.53 -22.06 -12.59
N PHE A 203 8.21 -20.94 -12.77
CA PHE A 203 8.29 -19.87 -11.79
C PHE A 203 7.82 -18.57 -12.41
N SER A 204 7.20 -17.71 -11.60
CA SER A 204 6.86 -16.37 -12.03
C SER A 204 8.10 -15.47 -12.05
N PRO A 205 8.18 -14.50 -12.98
CA PRO A 205 9.24 -13.51 -12.96
C PRO A 205 9.15 -12.68 -11.68
N ARG A 206 10.32 -12.22 -11.19
CA ARG A 206 10.35 -11.29 -10.07
C ARG A 206 9.72 -9.96 -10.49
N GLN A 207 8.92 -9.40 -9.62
CA GLN A 207 8.18 -8.17 -9.83
C GLN A 207 8.85 -7.01 -9.10
N ASP A 208 8.71 -5.81 -9.66
CA ASP A 208 9.17 -4.57 -9.05
C ASP A 208 8.08 -3.97 -8.15
N GLY A 209 8.51 -3.28 -7.09
CA GLY A 209 7.66 -2.46 -6.23
C GLY A 209 8.50 -1.66 -5.25
N ASP A 210 7.86 -0.77 -4.48
CA ASP A 210 8.58 0.14 -3.57
C ASP A 210 9.39 -0.62 -2.52
N LEU A 211 8.79 -1.70 -1.98
CA LEU A 211 9.45 -2.69 -1.15
C LEU A 211 9.20 -4.08 -1.72
N THR A 212 10.20 -4.95 -1.62
CA THR A 212 10.04 -6.38 -1.87
C THR A 212 10.46 -7.19 -0.65
N ILE A 213 9.65 -8.18 -0.28
CA ILE A 213 9.96 -9.10 0.82
C ILE A 213 10.14 -10.49 0.21
N MET A 214 11.33 -11.06 0.38
CA MET A 214 11.65 -12.42 -0.04
C MET A 214 11.46 -13.39 1.13
N TYR A 215 10.80 -14.52 0.88
CA TYR A 215 10.68 -15.64 1.81
C TYR A 215 11.41 -16.86 1.22
N ASP A 216 12.62 -17.10 1.70
CA ASP A 216 13.54 -18.10 1.15
C ASP A 216 13.74 -19.28 2.11
N ILE A 217 13.47 -20.51 1.65
CA ILE A 217 13.67 -21.73 2.45
C ILE A 217 15.12 -22.19 2.32
N LEU A 218 15.89 -21.96 3.37
CA LEU A 218 17.32 -22.28 3.41
C LEU A 218 17.58 -23.76 3.69
N ARG A 219 16.85 -24.34 4.65
CA ARG A 219 17.03 -25.72 5.11
C ARG A 219 15.66 -26.33 5.40
N THR A 220 15.48 -27.60 5.07
CA THR A 220 14.23 -28.34 5.32
C THR A 220 14.50 -29.64 6.05
N TYR A 221 13.64 -29.95 7.01
CA TYR A 221 13.62 -31.18 7.79
C TYR A 221 12.20 -31.77 7.75
N ASP A 222 11.97 -32.89 8.44
CA ASP A 222 10.67 -33.55 8.49
C ASP A 222 9.56 -32.60 8.96
N SER A 223 9.67 -32.08 10.18
CA SER A 223 8.62 -31.29 10.82
C SER A 223 8.87 -29.78 10.82
N ASN A 224 10.06 -29.32 10.46
CA ASN A 224 10.42 -27.91 10.49
C ASN A 224 11.35 -27.53 9.33
N TYR A 225 11.52 -26.23 9.14
CA TYR A 225 12.44 -25.67 8.16
C TYR A 225 13.01 -24.34 8.66
N TRP A 226 14.14 -23.93 8.09
CA TRP A 226 14.67 -22.57 8.26
C TRP A 226 14.30 -21.72 7.06
N ALA A 227 13.65 -20.60 7.32
CA ALA A 227 13.37 -19.57 6.34
C ALA A 227 14.22 -18.32 6.61
N GLN A 228 14.65 -17.65 5.55
CA GLN A 228 15.17 -16.29 5.60
C GLN A 228 14.13 -15.35 5.02
N VAL A 229 13.87 -14.27 5.74
CA VAL A 229 13.07 -13.15 5.28
C VAL A 229 14.01 -12.01 4.96
N THR A 230 13.97 -11.50 3.73
CA THR A 230 14.77 -10.36 3.28
C THR A 230 13.83 -9.25 2.81
N ILE A 231 13.82 -8.11 3.50
CA ILE A 231 13.09 -6.90 3.13
C ILE A 231 14.06 -5.99 2.39
N ALA A 232 13.77 -5.66 1.14
CA ALA A 232 14.56 -4.76 0.31
C ALA A 232 13.73 -3.54 -0.09
N ASN A 233 14.31 -2.36 0.09
CA ASN A 233 13.73 -1.08 -0.29
C ASN A 233 14.31 -0.62 -1.62
N HIS A 234 13.41 -0.39 -2.59
CA HIS A 234 13.75 0.05 -3.94
C HIS A 234 13.28 1.48 -4.20
N ASN A 235 12.44 2.04 -3.32
CA ASN A 235 11.95 3.40 -3.50
C ASN A 235 13.06 4.42 -3.18
N PRO A 236 13.42 5.34 -4.09
CA PRO A 236 14.53 6.27 -3.92
C PRO A 236 14.34 7.27 -2.78
N LEU A 237 13.09 7.48 -2.34
CA LEU A 237 12.75 8.36 -1.22
C LEU A 237 12.06 7.59 -0.09
N GLY A 238 11.77 6.30 -0.25
CA GLY A 238 11.10 5.48 0.75
C GLY A 238 12.04 5.20 1.91
N ARG A 239 11.52 5.27 3.13
CA ARG A 239 12.24 4.91 4.35
C ARG A 239 11.31 4.09 5.24
N LEU A 240 11.89 3.18 6.02
CA LEU A 240 11.22 2.54 7.15
C LEU A 240 12.08 2.72 8.40
N ASP A 241 11.46 3.23 9.46
CA ASP A 241 12.05 3.31 10.79
C ASP A 241 11.26 2.43 11.75
N ASN A 242 11.98 1.64 12.55
CA ASN A 242 11.40 0.68 13.49
C ASN A 242 10.34 -0.22 12.84
N TRP A 243 10.67 -0.80 11.67
CA TRP A 243 9.72 -1.63 10.93
C TRP A 243 9.11 -2.72 11.81
N LYS A 244 7.81 -2.93 11.63
CA LYS A 244 7.01 -4.01 12.22
C LYS A 244 6.44 -4.84 11.08
N LEU A 245 6.78 -6.11 11.05
CA LEU A 245 6.35 -7.04 10.02
C LEU A 245 5.36 -8.04 10.60
N SER A 246 4.24 -8.26 9.92
CA SER A 246 3.25 -9.26 10.31
C SER A 246 2.71 -10.01 9.09
N TRP A 247 2.23 -11.23 9.32
CA TRP A 247 1.60 -12.09 8.33
C TRP A 247 0.73 -13.11 9.04
N ASP A 248 -0.09 -13.85 8.29
CA ASP A 248 -0.92 -14.93 8.81
C ASP A 248 -0.33 -16.30 8.46
N TRP A 249 -0.21 -17.16 9.48
CA TRP A 249 -0.02 -18.59 9.30
C TRP A 249 -1.34 -19.22 8.83
N MET A 250 -1.25 -20.06 7.80
CA MET A 250 -2.42 -20.64 7.16
C MET A 250 -2.75 -22.03 7.67
N ASN A 251 -1.73 -22.75 8.16
CA ASN A 251 -1.85 -24.12 8.67
C ASN A 251 -1.35 -24.22 10.12
N ASP A 252 -1.58 -23.18 10.93
CA ASP A 252 -1.21 -23.10 12.36
C ASP A 252 0.29 -23.37 12.62
N GLU A 253 1.13 -23.02 11.66
CA GLU A 253 2.58 -23.04 11.82
C GLU A 253 3.03 -22.13 12.97
N PHE A 254 4.20 -22.38 13.53
CA PHE A 254 4.72 -21.58 14.64
C PHE A 254 6.23 -21.38 14.58
N ILE A 255 6.69 -20.31 15.23
CA ILE A 255 8.09 -19.91 15.26
C ILE A 255 8.74 -20.49 16.52
N TRP A 256 9.77 -21.32 16.31
CA TRP A 256 10.52 -21.92 17.40
C TRP A 256 11.73 -21.08 17.80
N GLU A 257 12.49 -20.59 16.82
CA GLU A 257 13.72 -19.82 17.03
C GLU A 257 13.85 -18.76 15.94
N MET A 258 14.49 -17.61 16.26
CA MET A 258 14.79 -16.55 15.31
C MET A 258 16.20 -15.99 15.49
N LYS A 259 16.77 -15.51 14.40
CA LYS A 259 18.02 -14.75 14.34
C LYS A 259 17.85 -13.52 13.45
N GLY A 260 18.34 -12.39 13.90
CA GLY A 260 18.26 -11.10 13.22
C GLY A 260 16.94 -10.35 13.40
N ALA A 261 15.94 -10.96 14.00
CA ALA A 261 14.70 -10.30 14.38
C ALA A 261 14.10 -11.02 15.59
N TYR A 262 13.07 -10.42 16.18
CA TYR A 262 12.40 -10.96 17.34
C TYR A 262 10.90 -10.62 17.31
N PRO A 263 10.00 -11.47 17.84
CA PRO A 263 8.62 -11.07 18.02
C PRO A 263 8.51 -9.93 19.02
N SER A 264 7.58 -9.00 18.78
CA SER A 264 7.32 -7.90 19.72
C SER A 264 6.79 -8.40 21.07
N VAL A 265 6.17 -9.58 21.08
CA VAL A 265 5.71 -10.28 22.28
C VAL A 265 6.09 -11.75 22.17
N VAL A 266 6.80 -12.26 23.19
CA VAL A 266 7.09 -13.69 23.34
C VAL A 266 6.01 -14.27 24.22
N ASP A 267 5.11 -15.03 23.59
CA ASP A 267 4.03 -15.72 24.26
C ASP A 267 3.87 -17.11 23.64
N THR A 268 4.09 -18.13 24.47
CA THR A 268 3.97 -19.54 24.08
C THR A 268 2.71 -20.20 24.65
N SER A 269 1.85 -19.44 25.35
CA SER A 269 0.60 -19.95 25.90
C SER A 269 -0.30 -20.55 24.82
N GLU A 270 -0.39 -19.91 23.65
CA GLU A 270 -1.12 -20.44 22.50
C GLU A 270 -0.52 -21.74 21.97
N CYS A 271 0.80 -21.95 22.10
CA CYS A 271 1.41 -23.25 21.77
C CYS A 271 0.95 -24.34 22.74
N VAL A 272 1.01 -24.03 24.05
CA VAL A 272 0.75 -24.99 25.15
C VAL A 272 -0.70 -25.43 25.16
N PHE A 273 -1.62 -24.49 24.94
CA PHE A 273 -3.06 -24.76 24.94
C PHE A 273 -3.64 -25.02 23.54
N GLY A 274 -2.81 -24.89 22.49
CA GLY A 274 -3.20 -25.06 21.10
C GLY A 274 -3.04 -26.48 20.55
N PRO A 275 -3.31 -26.68 19.24
CA PRO A 275 -3.07 -27.93 18.55
C PRO A 275 -1.58 -28.33 18.51
N GLN A 276 -0.66 -27.36 18.62
CA GLN A 276 0.79 -27.58 18.57
C GLN A 276 1.24 -28.52 19.69
N ALA A 277 0.84 -28.29 20.95
CA ALA A 277 1.21 -29.16 22.06
C ALA A 277 0.62 -30.58 21.98
N LYS A 278 -0.51 -30.75 21.28
CA LYS A 278 -1.09 -32.08 21.04
C LYS A 278 -0.23 -32.91 20.10
N PHE A 279 0.36 -32.28 19.08
CA PHE A 279 1.15 -32.95 18.07
C PHE A 279 2.64 -33.07 18.45
N TYR A 280 3.21 -32.00 19.02
CA TYR A 280 4.62 -31.94 19.43
C TYR A 280 4.80 -32.14 20.95
N GLN A 281 4.37 -33.29 21.45
CA GLN A 281 4.35 -33.60 22.90
C GLN A 281 5.75 -33.59 23.55
N ASN A 282 6.79 -33.84 22.75
CA ASN A 282 8.18 -33.91 23.24
C ASN A 282 8.89 -32.55 23.23
N LEU A 283 8.25 -31.48 22.72
CA LEU A 283 8.83 -30.14 22.73
C LEU A 283 8.54 -29.43 24.04
N ASP A 284 9.56 -28.81 24.61
CA ASP A 284 9.40 -27.89 25.74
C ASP A 284 9.02 -26.50 25.22
N PHE A 285 7.71 -26.23 25.12
CA PHE A 285 7.18 -24.96 24.65
C PHE A 285 7.55 -23.75 25.52
N SER A 286 8.16 -23.92 26.70
CA SER A 286 8.75 -22.79 27.43
C SER A 286 9.98 -22.20 26.71
N THR A 287 10.59 -22.96 25.80
CA THR A 287 11.74 -22.56 24.97
C THR A 287 11.36 -22.10 23.56
N GLY A 288 10.09 -22.24 23.17
CA GLY A 288 9.57 -21.74 21.91
C GLY A 288 9.46 -20.22 21.91
N LEU A 289 9.21 -19.63 20.73
CA LEU A 289 9.26 -18.19 20.56
C LEU A 289 7.89 -17.54 20.36
N ASN A 290 7.08 -18.04 19.43
CA ASN A 290 5.75 -17.48 19.17
C ASN A 290 4.86 -18.49 18.43
N CYS A 291 3.62 -18.68 18.90
CA CYS A 291 2.59 -19.48 18.22
C CYS A 291 1.34 -18.70 17.84
N GLN A 292 1.42 -17.37 17.86
CA GLN A 292 0.31 -16.55 17.42
C GLN A 292 0.09 -16.80 15.93
N ARG A 293 -1.17 -16.95 15.53
CA ARG A 293 -1.55 -17.07 14.11
C ARG A 293 -1.02 -15.89 13.28
N ARG A 294 -1.00 -14.70 13.88
CA ARG A 294 -0.48 -13.46 13.27
C ARG A 294 0.62 -12.84 14.13
N PRO A 295 1.89 -13.30 14.01
CA PRO A 295 2.98 -12.70 14.78
C PRO A 295 3.27 -11.28 14.30
N THR A 296 3.75 -10.43 15.21
CA THR A 296 4.38 -9.14 14.88
C THR A 296 5.86 -9.22 15.19
N LEU A 297 6.70 -9.05 14.17
CA LEU A 297 8.14 -9.14 14.24
C LEU A 297 8.78 -7.77 14.12
N ILE A 298 9.87 -7.57 14.86
CA ILE A 298 10.68 -6.37 14.88
C ILE A 298 12.15 -6.74 14.72
N ASP A 299 12.94 -5.81 14.17
CA ASP A 299 14.39 -5.96 14.09
C ASP A 299 15.03 -5.91 15.49
N LEU A 300 16.27 -6.40 15.57
CA LEU A 300 17.07 -6.30 16.79
C LEU A 300 17.76 -4.92 16.91
N PRO A 301 18.06 -4.48 18.14
CA PRO A 301 18.89 -3.30 18.38
C PRO A 301 20.30 -3.43 17.77
N LEU A 302 20.95 -2.29 17.51
CA LEU A 302 22.30 -2.24 16.91
C LEU A 302 23.33 -3.05 17.70
N GLU A 303 23.20 -3.07 19.03
CA GLU A 303 24.10 -3.78 19.95
C GLU A 303 24.08 -5.31 19.74
N LYS A 304 23.01 -5.82 19.12
CA LYS A 304 22.84 -7.25 18.84
C LYS A 304 23.35 -7.69 17.47
N THR A 305 23.87 -6.78 16.66
CA THR A 305 24.43 -7.10 15.32
C THR A 305 25.48 -8.21 15.37
N ASN A 306 26.40 -8.14 16.34
CA ASN A 306 27.50 -9.10 16.48
C ASN A 306 27.20 -10.22 17.50
N ASP A 307 25.96 -10.37 17.94
CA ASP A 307 25.56 -11.43 18.86
C ASP A 307 25.53 -12.78 18.13
N THR A 308 26.29 -13.77 18.60
CA THR A 308 26.40 -15.08 17.94
C THR A 308 25.13 -15.93 18.04
N LYS A 309 24.25 -15.64 19.00
CA LYS A 309 23.00 -16.37 19.22
C LYS A 309 21.86 -15.71 18.44
N LEU A 310 21.68 -14.41 18.64
CA LEU A 310 20.53 -13.67 18.11
C LEU A 310 20.84 -12.88 16.84
N GLY A 311 22.08 -12.46 16.61
CA GLY A 311 22.48 -11.61 15.49
C GLY A 311 23.24 -12.39 14.41
N MET A 312 24.34 -11.79 13.92
CA MET A 312 25.20 -12.32 12.86
C MET A 312 24.46 -12.72 11.57
N ILE A 313 23.37 -12.02 11.26
CA ILE A 313 22.69 -12.12 9.97
C ILE A 313 23.13 -10.95 9.10
N PRO A 314 23.58 -11.18 7.84
CA PRO A 314 23.87 -10.10 6.90
C PRO A 314 22.69 -9.13 6.79
N PHE A 315 22.97 -7.83 6.72
CA PHE A 315 21.95 -6.76 6.68
C PHE A 315 21.10 -6.60 7.96
N CYS A 316 21.46 -7.29 9.03
CA CYS A 316 21.02 -7.03 10.41
C CYS A 316 22.16 -6.38 11.22
N CYS A 317 21.91 -5.66 12.31
CA CYS A 317 20.64 -5.29 12.91
C CYS A 317 20.64 -3.77 13.15
N ARG A 318 19.56 -3.07 12.83
CA ARG A 318 19.55 -1.60 12.80
C ARG A 318 18.32 -1.00 13.46
N ASN A 319 17.80 -1.66 14.48
CA ASN A 319 16.60 -1.22 15.21
C ASN A 319 15.40 -0.95 14.29
N GLY A 320 15.34 -1.66 13.16
CA GLY A 320 14.27 -1.58 12.18
C GLY A 320 14.44 -0.47 11.15
N THR A 321 15.67 0.04 10.96
CA THR A 321 15.96 1.09 9.99
C THR A 321 16.31 0.51 8.63
N ILE A 322 15.54 0.89 7.60
CA ILE A 322 15.79 0.63 6.19
C ILE A 322 15.80 1.96 5.45
N LEU A 323 16.97 2.33 4.92
CA LEU A 323 17.19 3.60 4.23
C LEU A 323 16.85 3.50 2.74
N PRO A 324 16.53 4.63 2.08
CA PRO A 324 16.41 4.63 0.63
C PRO A 324 17.75 4.29 -0.05
N PRO A 325 17.73 3.59 -1.19
CA PRO A 325 18.94 3.24 -1.94
C PRO A 325 19.68 4.48 -2.45
N ALA A 326 18.98 5.60 -2.67
CA ALA A 326 19.61 6.87 -3.01
C ALA A 326 20.51 7.43 -1.89
N MET A 327 20.27 7.01 -0.65
CA MET A 327 21.04 7.45 0.52
C MET A 327 22.22 6.51 0.80
N ASP A 328 21.93 5.22 0.97
CA ASP A 328 22.92 4.19 1.25
C ASP A 328 22.37 2.81 0.84
N PRO A 329 22.75 2.28 -0.35
CA PRO A 329 22.30 0.98 -0.83
C PRO A 329 22.61 -0.17 0.14
N SER A 330 23.70 -0.08 0.93
CA SER A 330 24.06 -1.12 1.91
C SER A 330 23.10 -1.17 3.10
N LYS A 331 22.37 -0.07 3.34
CA LYS A 331 21.36 0.07 4.39
C LYS A 331 19.92 -0.01 3.88
N SER A 332 19.71 -0.35 2.61
CA SER A 332 18.38 -0.52 2.00
C SER A 332 17.81 -1.93 2.10
N VAL A 333 18.53 -2.84 2.74
CA VAL A 333 18.10 -4.23 2.95
C VAL A 333 18.10 -4.55 4.43
N SER A 334 17.11 -5.27 4.93
CA SER A 334 17.10 -5.89 6.26
C SER A 334 16.75 -7.36 6.11
N ALA A 335 17.41 -8.24 6.88
CA ALA A 335 17.17 -9.67 6.79
C ALA A 335 17.23 -10.35 8.16
N PHE A 336 16.41 -11.39 8.31
CA PHE A 336 16.39 -12.26 9.47
C PHE A 336 16.08 -13.70 9.08
N GLN A 337 16.42 -14.64 9.95
CA GLN A 337 16.14 -16.06 9.77
C GLN A 337 15.25 -16.56 10.89
N MET A 338 14.42 -17.56 10.59
CA MET A 338 13.56 -18.20 11.57
C MET A 338 13.43 -19.69 11.32
N ASN A 339 13.33 -20.45 12.41
CA ASN A 339 12.95 -21.85 12.41
C ASN A 339 11.44 -21.96 12.59
N VAL A 340 10.78 -22.55 11.60
CA VAL A 340 9.32 -22.68 11.54
C VAL A 340 8.95 -24.15 11.60
N PHE A 341 8.06 -24.51 12.52
CA PHE A 341 7.47 -25.84 12.61
C PHE A 341 6.16 -25.90 11.83
N LYS A 342 6.01 -26.97 11.05
CA LYS A 342 4.82 -27.29 10.26
C LYS A 342 3.80 -28.04 11.12
N MET A 343 2.54 -28.07 10.71
CA MET A 343 1.50 -28.86 11.36
C MET A 343 1.01 -30.00 10.45
N PRO A 344 0.58 -31.15 10.99
CA PRO A 344 -0.09 -32.18 10.21
C PRO A 344 -1.38 -31.65 9.58
N PRO A 345 -1.76 -32.15 8.39
CA PRO A 345 -1.11 -33.24 7.64
C PRO A 345 0.13 -32.82 6.83
N ASP A 346 0.48 -31.54 6.80
CA ASP A 346 1.46 -30.95 5.87
C ASP A 346 2.92 -31.03 6.35
N LEU A 347 3.37 -32.24 6.71
CA LEU A 347 4.73 -32.49 7.18
C LEU A 347 5.73 -32.86 6.07
N ASN A 348 5.34 -32.80 4.80
CA ASN A 348 6.24 -33.21 3.72
C ASN A 348 7.45 -32.24 3.62
N ARG A 349 8.66 -32.77 3.40
CA ARG A 349 9.91 -31.99 3.27
C ARG A 349 9.95 -31.10 2.02
N SER A 350 9.20 -31.46 0.98
CA SER A 350 9.15 -30.75 -0.30
C SER A 350 7.92 -29.85 -0.46
N SER A 351 6.96 -29.93 0.46
CA SER A 351 5.76 -29.10 0.45
C SER A 351 5.92 -27.96 1.43
N PHE A 352 5.66 -26.75 0.97
CA PHE A 352 5.83 -25.53 1.74
C PHE A 352 4.70 -24.58 1.40
N THR A 353 4.04 -24.06 2.43
CA THR A 353 3.00 -23.05 2.31
C THR A 353 3.57 -21.72 2.78
N PRO A 354 3.71 -20.71 1.91
CA PRO A 354 4.18 -19.40 2.36
C PRO A 354 3.11 -18.71 3.22
N PRO A 355 3.51 -17.92 4.23
CA PRO A 355 2.58 -17.09 4.98
C PRO A 355 1.80 -16.13 4.07
N GLN A 356 0.62 -15.72 4.49
CA GLN A 356 -0.28 -14.84 3.71
C GLN A 356 -0.51 -13.51 4.42
N ASN A 357 -1.20 -12.57 3.78
CA ASN A 357 -1.65 -11.31 4.39
C ASN A 357 -0.50 -10.51 5.05
N TRP A 358 0.60 -10.40 4.32
CA TRP A 358 1.80 -9.67 4.72
C TRP A 358 1.48 -8.20 4.95
N LYS A 359 2.02 -7.63 6.02
CA LYS A 359 1.86 -6.22 6.35
C LYS A 359 3.11 -5.70 7.02
N ILE A 360 3.62 -4.60 6.51
CA ILE A 360 4.78 -3.90 7.06
C ILE A 360 4.39 -2.46 7.41
N GLU A 361 4.72 -2.05 8.63
CA GLU A 361 4.47 -0.71 9.14
C GLU A 361 5.76 -0.12 9.70
N GLY A 362 5.92 1.19 9.60
CA GLY A 362 6.97 1.95 10.27
C GLY A 362 6.37 3.04 11.17
N ARG A 363 7.20 3.76 11.93
CA ARG A 363 6.72 4.79 12.87
C ARG A 363 6.28 6.09 12.18
N LEU A 364 7.13 6.63 11.31
CA LEU A 364 6.94 7.90 10.57
C LEU A 364 7.29 7.65 9.10
N ASN A 365 6.55 6.71 8.52
CA ASN A 365 6.86 6.16 7.20
C ASN A 365 5.56 6.04 6.40
N PRO A 366 5.66 6.01 5.05
CA PRO A 366 4.49 5.81 4.21
C PRO A 366 3.76 4.50 4.52
N ASP A 367 2.44 4.48 4.32
CA ASP A 367 1.64 3.28 4.50
C ASP A 367 1.90 2.31 3.34
N TYR A 368 2.28 1.06 3.62
CA TYR A 368 2.52 0.06 2.59
C TYR A 368 1.35 -0.91 2.46
N LYS A 369 1.03 -1.26 1.23
CA LYS A 369 0.07 -2.30 0.88
C LYS A 369 0.79 -3.43 0.17
N CYS A 370 0.77 -4.63 0.76
CA CYS A 370 1.46 -5.80 0.24
C CYS A 370 0.51 -6.76 -0.47
N GLY A 371 0.95 -7.32 -1.58
CA GLY A 371 0.22 -8.38 -2.28
C GLY A 371 0.46 -9.78 -1.69
N PRO A 372 -0.18 -10.82 -2.24
CA PRO A 372 0.08 -12.21 -1.87
C PRO A 372 1.49 -12.65 -2.31
N PRO A 373 2.11 -13.64 -1.64
CA PRO A 373 3.40 -14.19 -2.02
C PRO A 373 3.34 -14.91 -3.37
N VAL A 374 4.19 -14.49 -4.28
CA VAL A 374 4.33 -15.06 -5.63
C VAL A 374 5.51 -16.03 -5.65
N ARG A 375 5.29 -17.24 -6.20
CA ARG A 375 6.36 -18.23 -6.35
C ARG A 375 7.34 -17.82 -7.45
N VAL A 376 8.61 -17.60 -7.10
CA VAL A 376 9.67 -17.14 -8.01
C VAL A 376 10.82 -18.15 -8.10
N SER A 377 11.74 -17.90 -9.03
CA SER A 377 12.97 -18.70 -9.13
C SER A 377 13.75 -18.67 -7.81
N PRO A 378 14.29 -19.82 -7.36
CA PRO A 378 15.05 -19.89 -6.12
C PRO A 378 16.19 -18.87 -6.06
N THR A 379 16.26 -18.13 -4.95
CA THR A 379 17.32 -17.17 -4.67
C THR A 379 18.68 -17.88 -4.55
N GLN A 380 19.73 -17.26 -5.08
CA GLN A 380 21.10 -17.70 -4.88
C GLN A 380 21.71 -16.95 -3.69
N VAL A 381 22.22 -17.67 -2.70
CA VAL A 381 22.84 -17.11 -1.49
C VAL A 381 24.32 -17.47 -1.45
N PRO A 382 25.20 -16.62 -0.87
CA PRO A 382 26.62 -16.94 -0.74
C PRO A 382 26.83 -18.30 -0.07
N ASP A 383 27.73 -19.12 -0.62
CA ASP A 383 28.01 -20.44 -0.08
C ASP A 383 28.65 -20.32 1.32
N PRO A 384 28.07 -20.93 2.37
CA PRO A 384 28.64 -20.88 3.71
C PRO A 384 30.05 -21.49 3.79
N SER A 385 30.39 -22.43 2.89
CA SER A 385 31.71 -23.07 2.87
C SER A 385 32.78 -22.28 2.10
N GLY A 386 32.36 -21.29 1.31
CA GLY A 386 33.23 -20.51 0.41
C GLY A 386 33.82 -21.31 -0.76
N LEU A 387 33.38 -22.56 -0.97
CA LEU A 387 33.86 -23.42 -2.06
C LEU A 387 33.19 -23.07 -3.39
N LEU A 388 31.93 -22.64 -3.34
CA LEU A 388 31.17 -22.15 -4.48
C LEU A 388 30.87 -20.66 -4.33
N PRO A 389 30.68 -19.91 -5.43
CA PRO A 389 30.28 -18.51 -5.33
C PRO A 389 28.90 -18.34 -4.65
N ALA A 390 27.98 -19.27 -4.91
CA ALA A 390 26.64 -19.26 -4.34
C ALA A 390 26.01 -20.66 -4.33
N THR A 391 25.00 -20.83 -3.48
CA THR A 391 24.12 -22.00 -3.43
C THR A 391 22.67 -21.57 -3.62
N SER A 392 21.87 -22.40 -4.29
CA SER A 392 20.44 -22.15 -4.48
C SER A 392 19.67 -22.56 -3.23
N VAL A 393 18.74 -21.73 -2.80
CA VAL A 393 17.76 -22.11 -1.76
C VAL A 393 16.76 -23.14 -2.30
N PHE A 394 16.00 -23.81 -1.43
CA PHE A 394 15.04 -24.84 -1.83
C PHE A 394 13.79 -24.27 -2.49
N ALA A 395 13.38 -23.08 -2.05
CA ALA A 395 12.10 -22.49 -2.35
C ALA A 395 12.11 -20.99 -2.08
N SER A 396 11.54 -20.19 -2.98
CA SER A 396 11.48 -18.73 -2.84
C SER A 396 10.09 -18.20 -3.19
N TRP A 397 9.58 -17.29 -2.36
CA TRP A 397 8.43 -16.46 -2.71
C TRP A 397 8.81 -14.99 -2.58
N GLN A 398 8.22 -14.18 -3.44
CA GLN A 398 8.35 -12.73 -3.41
C GLN A 398 7.00 -12.12 -3.05
N VAL A 399 7.00 -11.21 -2.10
CA VAL A 399 5.89 -10.34 -1.76
C VAL A 399 6.27 -8.94 -2.21
N VAL A 400 5.40 -8.30 -2.98
CA VAL A 400 5.58 -6.91 -3.43
C VAL A 400 4.70 -6.01 -2.58
N CYS A 401 5.28 -4.95 -2.02
CA CYS A 401 4.57 -3.94 -1.27
C CYS A 401 4.79 -2.57 -1.89
N ASN A 402 3.71 -1.82 -2.09
CA ASN A 402 3.75 -0.48 -2.66
C ASN A 402 3.25 0.55 -1.66
N ILE A 403 3.79 1.76 -1.75
CA ILE A 403 3.37 2.91 -0.95
C ILE A 403 1.95 3.30 -1.35
N THR A 404 1.13 3.52 -0.33
CA THR A 404 -0.24 3.99 -0.45
C THR A 404 -0.40 5.26 0.38
N GLN A 405 -1.19 6.20 -0.12
CA GLN A 405 -1.62 7.38 0.64
C GLN A 405 -3.12 7.24 0.90
N PRO A 406 -3.55 6.94 2.13
CA PRO A 406 -4.97 6.90 2.46
C PRO A 406 -5.61 8.26 2.18
N LYS A 407 -6.77 8.27 1.51
CA LYS A 407 -7.50 9.52 1.25
C LYS A 407 -7.85 10.20 2.58
N GLY A 408 -7.35 11.41 2.77
CA GLY A 408 -7.57 12.20 3.99
C GLY A 408 -6.54 11.97 5.11
N ALA A 409 -5.50 11.17 4.89
CA ALA A 409 -4.35 11.13 5.78
C ALA A 409 -3.68 12.50 5.82
N SER A 410 -3.34 12.97 7.03
CA SER A 410 -2.57 14.20 7.21
C SER A 410 -1.08 13.87 7.23
N PRO A 411 -0.21 14.63 6.55
CA PRO A 411 1.24 14.43 6.61
C PRO A 411 1.76 14.62 8.03
N ARG A 412 2.98 14.15 8.34
CA ARG A 412 3.61 14.37 9.67
C ARG A 412 4.51 15.60 9.73
N CYS A 413 4.80 16.21 8.58
CA CYS A 413 5.62 17.41 8.46
C CYS A 413 4.94 18.52 7.66
N CYS A 414 5.39 19.75 7.91
CA CYS A 414 4.91 20.93 7.18
C CYS A 414 6.04 21.88 6.82
N VAL A 415 5.78 22.72 5.81
CA VAL A 415 6.71 23.73 5.32
C VAL A 415 6.18 25.13 5.62
N SER A 416 7.09 26.05 5.95
CA SER A 416 6.84 27.48 6.03
C SER A 416 7.72 28.22 5.03
N PHE A 417 7.19 29.28 4.43
CA PHE A 417 7.89 30.07 3.42
C PHE A 417 8.24 31.46 3.93
N SER A 418 9.46 31.88 3.65
CA SER A 418 9.92 33.23 3.92
C SER A 418 10.82 33.70 2.77
N ALA A 419 11.03 35.01 2.64
CA ALA A 419 11.85 35.56 1.57
C ALA A 419 12.52 36.87 2.01
N PHE A 420 13.68 37.18 1.44
CA PHE A 420 14.40 38.44 1.71
C PHE A 420 13.59 39.71 1.41
N TYR A 421 12.56 39.62 0.58
CA TYR A 421 11.68 40.73 0.19
C TYR A 421 10.35 40.77 0.97
N ASN A 422 10.15 39.91 1.97
CA ASN A 422 8.97 39.89 2.82
C ASN A 422 9.35 39.72 4.29
N GLU A 423 8.92 40.65 5.14
CA GLU A 423 9.21 40.64 6.57
C GLU A 423 8.43 39.58 7.34
N SER A 424 7.28 39.14 6.80
CA SER A 424 6.44 38.09 7.37
C SER A 424 6.80 36.71 6.82
N ILE A 425 6.64 35.71 7.67
CA ILE A 425 6.71 34.30 7.31
C ILE A 425 5.31 33.78 7.04
N ILE A 426 5.15 33.09 5.90
CA ILE A 426 3.97 32.28 5.64
C ILE A 426 4.12 30.97 6.43
N PRO A 427 3.30 30.73 7.48
CA PRO A 427 3.43 29.56 8.33
C PRO A 427 2.96 28.28 7.62
N CYS A 428 3.14 27.15 8.31
CA CYS A 428 2.44 25.92 7.97
C CYS A 428 0.91 26.13 7.94
N PRO A 429 0.18 25.46 7.04
CA PRO A 429 -1.27 25.52 7.02
C PRO A 429 -1.90 25.08 8.34
N THR A 430 -3.07 25.66 8.66
CA THR A 430 -3.88 25.22 9.80
C THR A 430 -4.23 23.74 9.67
N CYS A 431 -4.01 22.99 10.76
CA CYS A 431 -4.14 21.54 10.80
C CYS A 431 -3.33 20.77 9.74
N ALA A 432 -2.17 21.27 9.33
CA ALA A 432 -1.32 20.59 8.34
C ALA A 432 -1.09 19.11 8.67
N CYS A 433 -0.86 18.76 9.94
CA CYS A 433 -0.62 17.39 10.39
C CYS A 433 -1.78 16.79 11.19
N GLY A 434 -3.00 17.30 10.95
CA GLY A 434 -4.23 16.83 11.56
C GLY A 434 -4.89 17.87 12.47
N CYS A 435 -6.22 17.82 12.55
CA CYS A 435 -6.99 18.68 13.46
C CYS A 435 -7.31 17.97 14.77
N PRO A 436 -7.45 18.70 15.89
CA PRO A 436 -7.96 18.15 17.13
C PRO A 436 -9.38 17.57 16.95
N SER A 437 -9.59 16.33 17.41
CA SER A 437 -10.87 15.62 17.29
C SER A 437 -11.99 16.24 18.14
N ASN A 438 -11.62 16.94 19.21
CA ASN A 438 -12.56 17.52 20.17
C ASN A 438 -12.79 19.01 19.88
N THR A 439 -13.84 19.31 19.13
CA THR A 439 -14.23 20.67 18.70
C THR A 439 -15.10 21.38 19.73
N ALA A 440 -14.63 21.44 20.98
CA ALA A 440 -15.18 22.39 21.96
C ALA A 440 -14.74 23.83 21.60
N ARG A 441 -15.17 24.34 20.44
CA ARG A 441 -15.23 25.74 19.96
C ARG A 441 -14.07 26.72 20.31
N THR A 442 -12.82 26.30 20.51
CA THR A 442 -11.72 27.25 20.81
C THR A 442 -10.98 27.79 19.59
N CYS A 443 -10.87 27.03 18.50
CA CYS A 443 -10.18 27.47 17.27
C CYS A 443 -10.92 27.03 15.98
N SER A 444 -10.65 27.72 14.87
CA SER A 444 -11.14 27.41 13.54
C SER A 444 -10.17 26.46 12.82
N THR A 445 -10.69 25.32 12.36
CA THR A 445 -9.96 24.34 11.55
C THR A 445 -9.82 24.75 10.08
N LYS A 446 -10.47 25.84 9.66
CA LYS A 446 -10.53 26.29 8.26
C LYS A 446 -9.95 27.69 8.04
N ALA A 447 -9.80 28.47 9.10
CA ALA A 447 -9.21 29.80 8.98
C ALA A 447 -7.74 29.67 8.52
N PRO A 448 -7.23 30.60 7.70
CA PRO A 448 -5.82 30.61 7.34
C PRO A 448 -4.97 30.86 8.57
N ALA A 449 -3.80 30.23 8.62
CA ALA A 449 -2.82 30.43 9.67
C ALA A 449 -2.29 31.89 9.66
N LEU A 450 -2.04 32.43 10.85
CA LEU A 450 -1.58 33.82 11.02
C LEU A 450 -0.13 33.97 10.60
N LEU A 451 0.19 35.06 9.90
CA LEU A 451 1.56 35.40 9.53
C LEU A 451 2.44 35.57 10.77
N LEU A 452 3.72 35.20 10.62
CA LEU A 452 4.63 35.12 11.75
C LEU A 452 5.84 36.04 11.58
N PRO A 453 6.35 36.63 12.68
CA PRO A 453 7.70 37.19 12.71
C PRO A 453 8.75 36.07 12.69
N SER A 454 9.97 36.39 12.27
CA SER A 454 11.02 35.39 12.05
C SER A 454 11.44 34.61 13.30
N GLN A 455 11.44 35.26 14.46
CA GLN A 455 11.81 34.65 15.74
C GLN A 455 10.79 33.58 16.18
N ALA A 456 9.56 33.65 15.69
CA ALA A 456 8.50 32.73 16.04
C ALA A 456 8.64 31.33 15.38
N LEU A 457 9.65 31.11 14.52
CA LEU A 457 9.99 29.77 14.00
C LEU A 457 10.59 28.84 15.06
N LEU A 458 11.24 29.39 16.08
CA LEU A 458 11.92 28.63 17.14
C LEU A 458 11.05 28.44 18.38
N VAL A 459 9.77 28.82 18.30
CA VAL A 459 8.84 28.84 19.43
C VAL A 459 7.72 27.84 19.16
N PRO A 460 7.36 26.98 20.13
CA PRO A 460 6.28 26.02 19.99
C PRO A 460 4.94 26.73 19.75
N PHE A 461 4.01 26.01 19.12
CA PHE A 461 2.76 26.58 18.59
C PHE A 461 1.96 27.40 19.63
N ASP A 462 1.83 26.90 20.87
CA ASP A 462 1.03 27.57 21.91
C ASP A 462 1.57 28.97 22.23
N ASN A 463 2.89 29.13 22.26
CA ASN A 463 3.54 30.40 22.55
C ASN A 463 3.65 31.28 21.29
N ARG A 464 3.65 30.66 20.11
CA ARG A 464 3.66 31.32 18.79
C ARG A 464 2.42 32.19 18.57
N THR A 465 1.26 31.78 19.09
CA THR A 465 0.01 32.51 18.92
C THR A 465 0.10 33.95 19.45
N LYS A 466 0.69 34.14 20.64
CA LYS A 466 0.87 35.49 21.24
C LYS A 466 1.74 36.38 20.35
N MET A 467 2.83 35.84 19.81
CA MET A 467 3.72 36.58 18.89
C MET A 467 3.02 36.92 17.58
N SER A 468 2.23 36.00 17.03
CA SER A 468 1.48 36.22 15.79
C SER A 468 0.42 37.32 15.94
N LEU A 469 -0.26 37.39 17.09
CA LEU A 469 -1.25 38.44 17.38
C LEU A 469 -0.61 39.81 17.52
N ALA A 470 0.49 39.91 18.27
CA ALA A 470 1.26 41.15 18.39
C ALA A 470 1.81 41.62 17.03
N TRP A 471 2.31 40.68 16.22
CA TRP A 471 2.78 40.97 14.87
C TRP A 471 1.66 41.47 13.95
N ALA A 472 0.49 40.83 14.02
CA ALA A 472 -0.69 41.23 13.25
C ALA A 472 -1.19 42.62 13.66
N ASP A 473 -1.17 42.95 14.95
CA ASP A 473 -1.55 44.28 15.45
C ASP A 473 -0.61 45.38 14.93
N ILE A 474 0.71 45.16 15.08
CA ILE A 474 1.76 46.09 14.62
C ILE A 474 1.67 46.34 13.11
N ASN A 475 1.40 45.30 12.32
CA ASN A 475 1.35 45.37 10.86
C ASN A 475 -0.05 45.56 10.29
N HIS A 476 -1.06 45.77 11.14
CA HIS A 476 -2.47 45.92 10.77
C HIS A 476 -3.00 44.78 9.87
N LEU A 477 -2.61 43.54 10.17
CA LEU A 477 -3.03 42.35 9.44
C LEU A 477 -4.38 41.85 9.95
N PRO A 478 -5.25 41.30 9.07
CA PRO A 478 -6.53 40.74 9.50
C PRO A 478 -6.32 39.50 10.36
N VAL A 479 -7.05 39.43 11.48
CA VAL A 479 -7.06 38.28 12.39
C VAL A 479 -8.46 37.65 12.36
N SER A 480 -8.52 36.34 12.17
CA SER A 480 -9.78 35.59 12.19
C SER A 480 -10.32 35.41 13.61
N ASN A 481 -11.64 35.38 13.75
CA ASN A 481 -12.32 35.03 14.99
C ASN A 481 -13.41 33.98 14.69
N PRO A 482 -13.29 32.73 15.17
CA PRO A 482 -12.25 32.23 16.08
C PRO A 482 -10.87 32.07 15.41
N LEU A 483 -9.81 32.14 16.22
CA LEU A 483 -8.41 32.01 15.80
C LEU A 483 -8.15 30.67 15.09
N PRO A 484 -7.19 30.58 14.17
CA PRO A 484 -6.86 29.32 13.50
C PRO A 484 -6.28 28.31 14.48
N CYS A 485 -6.55 27.02 14.26
CA CYS A 485 -5.88 25.95 14.98
C CYS A 485 -4.41 25.81 14.55
N GLY A 486 -3.61 25.13 15.37
CA GLY A 486 -2.22 24.83 15.06
C GLY A 486 -2.02 23.85 13.93
N ASP A 487 -0.77 23.78 13.46
CA ASP A 487 -0.35 22.82 12.44
C ASP A 487 -0.29 21.39 12.97
N ASN A 488 0.00 21.21 14.27
CA ASN A 488 0.16 19.94 14.99
C ASN A 488 1.23 19.02 14.39
N CYS A 489 2.27 19.60 13.77
CA CYS A 489 3.32 18.86 13.10
C CYS A 489 4.51 18.58 14.02
N GLY A 490 4.99 17.33 14.03
CA GLY A 490 6.21 16.94 14.76
C GLY A 490 7.50 17.44 14.09
N VAL A 491 7.46 17.70 12.79
CA VAL A 491 8.57 18.30 12.05
C VAL A 491 8.08 19.51 11.26
N SER A 492 8.79 20.62 11.39
CA SER A 492 8.52 21.82 10.59
C SER A 492 9.78 22.25 9.85
N ILE A 493 9.63 22.65 8.60
CA ILE A 493 10.75 23.04 7.74
C ILE A 493 10.52 24.46 7.26
N ASN A 494 11.48 25.35 7.43
CA ASN A 494 11.46 26.67 6.84
C ASN A 494 12.29 26.68 5.56
N TRP A 495 11.65 27.05 4.46
CA TRP A 495 12.30 27.36 3.20
C TRP A 495 12.32 28.87 3.02
N HIS A 496 13.52 29.44 3.10
CA HIS A 496 13.76 30.87 3.02
C HIS A 496 14.48 31.24 1.72
N LEU A 497 13.86 32.05 0.87
CA LEU A 497 14.58 32.70 -0.23
C LEU A 497 15.56 33.73 0.35
N PHE A 498 16.85 33.42 0.28
CA PHE A 498 17.87 34.16 1.00
C PHE A 498 18.46 35.30 0.17
N THR A 499 18.83 35.04 -1.08
CA THR A 499 19.33 36.07 -1.99
C THR A 499 18.89 35.82 -3.43
N ASP A 500 18.76 36.90 -4.20
CA ASP A 500 18.54 36.85 -5.64
C ASP A 500 19.47 37.85 -6.34
N TYR A 501 20.37 37.36 -7.21
CA TYR A 501 21.36 38.18 -7.89
C TYR A 501 21.45 37.83 -9.39
N ARG A 502 22.31 38.53 -10.13
CA ARG A 502 22.35 38.42 -11.60
C ARG A 502 22.75 37.03 -12.09
N GLY A 503 23.73 36.40 -11.44
CA GLY A 503 24.30 35.10 -11.85
C GLY A 503 23.63 33.87 -11.22
N GLY A 504 22.79 34.07 -10.20
CA GLY A 504 22.31 32.99 -9.36
C GLY A 504 21.38 33.50 -8.27
N TRP A 505 20.98 32.59 -7.40
CA TRP A 505 20.16 32.86 -6.22
C TRP A 505 20.50 31.83 -5.14
N SER A 506 20.01 32.06 -3.92
CA SER A 506 20.20 31.08 -2.84
C SER A 506 18.94 30.93 -1.98
N ALA A 507 18.75 29.71 -1.49
CA ALA A 507 17.75 29.38 -0.49
C ALA A 507 18.44 28.93 0.80
N ARG A 508 17.80 29.18 1.93
CA ARG A 508 18.16 28.56 3.20
C ARG A 508 17.06 27.60 3.60
N ILE A 509 17.45 26.37 3.90
CA ILE A 509 16.58 25.36 4.48
C ILE A 509 16.92 25.23 5.97
N THR A 510 15.90 25.27 6.82
CA THR A 510 16.03 25.03 8.25
C THR A 510 15.01 23.99 8.68
N ILE A 511 15.48 22.89 9.25
CA ILE A 511 14.66 21.76 9.70
C ILE A 511 14.56 21.84 11.22
N PHE A 512 13.34 21.77 11.74
CA PHE A 512 13.03 21.78 13.16
C PHE A 512 12.37 20.46 13.57
N ASN A 513 12.95 19.79 14.57
CA ASN A 513 12.41 18.60 15.20
C ASN A 513 11.71 18.98 16.52
N TRP A 514 10.39 18.84 16.55
CA TRP A 514 9.53 19.05 17.71
C TRP A 514 9.15 17.75 18.43
N GLU A 515 9.63 16.60 17.94
CA GLU A 515 9.39 15.32 18.60
C GLU A 515 10.32 15.14 19.81
N ASP A 516 9.87 14.35 20.78
CA ASP A 516 10.70 13.94 21.93
C ASP A 516 11.79 12.92 21.56
N ALA A 517 11.78 12.44 20.31
CA ALA A 517 12.78 11.54 19.76
C ALA A 517 13.61 12.23 18.67
N ALA A 518 14.86 11.84 18.58
CA ALA A 518 15.77 12.39 17.58
C ALA A 518 15.79 11.58 16.28
N PHE A 519 16.11 12.25 15.18
CA PHE A 519 16.19 11.64 13.85
C PHE A 519 17.64 11.35 13.46
N ALA A 520 17.99 10.07 13.39
CA ALA A 520 19.27 9.59 12.87
C ALA A 520 19.20 9.34 11.36
N ASP A 521 20.32 9.55 10.67
CA ASP A 521 20.45 9.34 9.22
C ASP A 521 19.36 10.07 8.45
N TRP A 522 18.95 11.26 8.91
CA TRP A 522 17.86 12.02 8.30
C TRP A 522 18.19 12.47 6.87
N PHE A 523 17.16 12.60 6.03
CA PHE A 523 17.26 13.25 4.74
C PHE A 523 16.03 14.09 4.43
N THR A 524 16.18 15.02 3.50
CA THR A 524 15.10 15.77 2.89
C THR A 524 15.30 15.81 1.38
N ALA A 525 14.20 15.74 0.63
CA ALA A 525 14.20 15.86 -0.81
C ALA A 525 13.30 17.02 -1.23
N VAL A 526 13.79 17.86 -2.12
CA VAL A 526 13.11 19.08 -2.55
C VAL A 526 12.90 19.03 -4.05
N GLU A 527 11.64 19.05 -4.47
CA GLU A 527 11.25 19.18 -5.88
C GLU A 527 11.06 20.66 -6.20
N LEU A 528 11.80 21.15 -7.20
CA LEU A 528 11.62 22.48 -7.78
C LEU A 528 11.20 22.30 -9.23
N ASP A 529 10.36 23.19 -9.75
CA ASP A 529 9.94 23.13 -11.15
C ASP A 529 11.09 23.55 -12.08
N LYS A 530 11.19 24.82 -12.45
CA LYS A 530 12.23 25.32 -13.37
C LYS A 530 13.60 25.44 -12.72
N ALA A 531 13.65 25.67 -11.42
CA ALA A 531 14.87 26.10 -10.74
C ALA A 531 15.81 24.95 -10.36
N ALA A 532 15.32 23.70 -10.38
CA ALA A 532 16.12 22.53 -10.03
C ALA A 532 17.35 22.34 -10.92
N ALA A 533 17.21 22.61 -12.22
CA ALA A 533 18.31 22.53 -13.19
C ALA A 533 19.48 23.49 -12.87
N GLY A 534 19.23 24.47 -12.00
CA GLY A 534 20.22 25.44 -11.54
C GLY A 534 20.92 25.03 -10.27
N PHE A 535 20.60 23.87 -9.66
CA PHE A 535 21.23 23.43 -8.44
C PHE A 535 22.76 23.36 -8.60
N ASP A 536 23.48 24.03 -7.68
CA ASP A 536 24.93 24.14 -7.71
C ASP A 536 25.55 23.42 -6.51
N ALA A 537 25.22 23.85 -5.28
CA ALA A 537 25.71 23.21 -4.07
C ALA A 537 24.79 23.39 -2.86
N VAL A 538 24.96 22.53 -1.87
CA VAL A 538 24.46 22.72 -0.50
C VAL A 538 25.66 22.64 0.45
N TYR A 539 25.81 23.62 1.36
CA TYR A 539 27.10 23.82 2.04
C TYR A 539 27.28 23.03 3.35
N SER A 540 26.23 22.91 4.16
CA SER A 540 26.30 22.23 5.46
C SER A 540 25.68 20.83 5.47
N PHE A 541 25.12 20.42 4.34
CA PHE A 541 24.57 19.09 4.09
C PHE A 541 25.33 18.47 2.91
N ASN A 542 25.21 17.16 2.73
CA ASN A 542 25.55 16.53 1.46
C ASN A 542 24.29 16.54 0.60
N GLY A 543 24.36 17.07 -0.63
CA GLY A 543 23.20 17.07 -1.51
C GLY A 543 23.54 16.93 -2.98
N THR A 544 22.66 16.23 -3.67
CA THR A 544 22.81 15.80 -5.05
C THR A 544 21.47 15.85 -5.76
N MET A 545 21.49 15.98 -7.09
CA MET A 545 20.29 15.74 -7.91
C MET A 545 20.02 14.23 -7.94
N LEU A 546 18.76 13.83 -7.78
CA LEU A 546 18.36 12.44 -7.95
C LEU A 546 18.11 12.11 -9.42
N ASP A 547 18.70 11.01 -9.88
CA ASP A 547 18.43 10.46 -11.20
C ASP A 547 17.08 9.72 -11.21
N GLY A 548 16.31 9.90 -12.28
CA GLY A 548 15.02 9.21 -12.46
C GLY A 548 13.87 9.72 -11.59
N VAL A 549 14.08 10.75 -10.77
CA VAL A 549 13.04 11.44 -9.98
C VAL A 549 12.93 12.88 -10.46
N ASN A 550 11.71 13.36 -10.70
CA ASN A 550 11.44 14.69 -11.23
C ASN A 550 12.22 15.77 -10.47
N ASN A 551 13.17 16.44 -11.13
CA ASN A 551 13.79 17.70 -10.68
C ASN A 551 14.03 17.82 -9.16
N THR A 552 14.47 16.71 -8.53
CA THR A 552 14.51 16.57 -7.08
C THR A 552 15.94 16.66 -6.59
N ILE A 553 16.18 17.55 -5.63
CA ILE A 553 17.44 17.69 -4.91
C ILE A 553 17.32 16.88 -3.62
N PHE A 554 18.14 15.85 -3.47
CA PHE A 554 18.26 15.07 -2.25
C PHE A 554 19.34 15.68 -1.35
N MET A 555 19.04 15.81 -0.06
CA MET A 555 19.94 16.39 0.94
C MET A 555 19.94 15.53 2.20
N GLN A 556 21.13 15.26 2.73
CA GLN A 556 21.32 14.48 3.95
C GLN A 556 22.40 15.11 4.83
N GLY A 557 22.40 14.77 6.12
CA GLY A 557 23.45 15.19 7.03
C GLY A 557 24.83 14.70 6.61
N LEU A 558 25.87 15.51 6.85
CA LEU A 558 27.26 15.07 6.71
C LEU A 558 27.60 14.02 7.79
N PRO A 559 28.63 13.18 7.59
CA PRO A 559 29.09 12.27 8.64
C PRO A 559 29.36 13.01 9.97
N GLY A 560 28.70 12.58 11.05
CA GLY A 560 28.75 13.24 12.37
C GLY A 560 27.70 14.35 12.59
N LEU A 561 27.02 14.80 11.53
CA LEU A 561 25.88 15.73 11.57
C LEU A 561 24.58 15.08 11.06
N ASN A 562 24.58 13.76 10.90
CA ASN A 562 23.46 12.92 10.51
C ASN A 562 22.44 12.72 11.64
N TYR A 563 22.36 13.63 12.61
CA TYR A 563 21.44 13.56 13.74
C TYR A 563 20.73 14.90 13.94
N ILE A 564 19.40 14.87 14.02
CA ILE A 564 18.59 16.00 14.51
C ILE A 564 18.11 15.64 15.90
N VAL A 565 18.63 16.31 16.92
CA VAL A 565 18.25 16.07 18.32
C VAL A 565 16.76 16.30 18.55
N ALA A 566 16.22 15.75 19.63
CA ALA A 566 14.83 15.92 20.05
C ALA A 566 14.55 17.34 20.57
N GLU A 567 13.28 17.66 20.75
CA GLU A 567 12.83 18.85 21.48
C GLU A 567 13.36 18.82 22.93
N ALA A 568 13.98 19.92 23.36
CA ALA A 568 14.59 20.06 24.69
C ALA A 568 14.01 21.27 25.42
N ASP A 569 14.18 21.30 26.74
CA ASP A 569 13.78 22.47 27.53
C ASP A 569 14.63 23.70 27.17
N GLY A 570 14.00 24.87 27.28
CA GLY A 570 14.69 26.15 27.17
C GLY A 570 15.74 26.35 28.26
N ALA A 571 16.61 27.36 28.10
CA ALA A 571 17.69 27.62 29.04
C ALA A 571 17.21 27.83 30.49
N ASN A 572 16.07 28.50 30.66
CA ASN A 572 15.32 28.56 31.92
C ASN A 572 13.90 27.99 31.74
N PRO A 573 13.63 26.73 32.13
CA PRO A 573 12.34 26.08 31.93
C PRO A 573 11.14 26.80 32.58
N GLU A 574 11.37 27.67 33.57
CA GLU A 574 10.30 28.45 34.21
C GLU A 574 9.82 29.64 33.35
N LYS A 575 10.65 30.10 32.40
CA LYS A 575 10.41 31.34 31.62
C LYS A 575 10.50 31.13 30.12
N ASP A 576 11.40 30.27 29.69
CA ASP A 576 11.71 30.01 28.30
C ASP A 576 10.90 28.81 27.80
N PRO A 577 10.29 28.89 26.61
CA PRO A 577 9.64 27.73 26.01
C PRO A 577 10.66 26.62 25.68
N ARG A 578 10.14 25.40 25.49
CA ARG A 578 10.90 24.32 24.84
C ARG A 578 11.40 24.76 23.47
N VAL A 579 12.55 24.21 23.08
CA VAL A 579 13.24 24.52 21.83
C VAL A 579 13.40 23.26 20.97
N PRO A 580 13.18 23.35 19.65
CA PRO A 580 13.30 22.20 18.78
C PRO A 580 14.78 21.87 18.52
N GLY A 581 15.05 20.60 18.21
CA GLY A 581 16.28 20.26 17.51
C GLY A 581 16.33 20.95 16.15
N LYS A 582 17.51 21.40 15.73
CA LYS A 582 17.65 22.24 14.53
C LYS A 582 18.83 21.85 13.66
N GLN A 583 18.57 21.71 12.36
CA GLN A 583 19.60 21.67 11.32
C GLN A 583 19.33 22.74 10.28
N GLN A 584 20.38 23.36 9.73
CA GLN A 584 20.23 24.39 8.71
C GLN A 584 21.34 24.30 7.66
N SER A 585 21.00 24.68 6.42
CA SER A 585 21.98 24.81 5.36
C SER A 585 21.55 25.87 4.35
N VAL A 586 22.51 26.36 3.58
CA VAL A 586 22.29 27.25 2.43
C VAL A 586 22.51 26.44 1.16
N ILE A 587 21.64 26.67 0.19
CA ILE A 587 21.63 26.04 -1.12
C ILE A 587 21.88 27.13 -2.16
N SER A 588 22.88 26.94 -3.01
CA SER A 588 23.18 27.83 -4.14
C SER A 588 22.58 27.30 -5.43
N PHE A 589 22.11 28.24 -6.24
CA PHE A 589 21.57 27.95 -7.56
C PHE A 589 22.12 28.94 -8.59
N THR A 590 22.50 28.43 -9.76
CA THR A 590 22.83 29.24 -10.93
C THR A 590 21.57 29.56 -11.74
N LYS A 591 21.54 30.75 -12.32
CA LYS A 591 20.56 31.11 -13.37
C LYS A 591 21.08 30.83 -14.77
N LYS A 592 22.32 30.36 -14.88
CA LYS A 592 22.96 30.07 -16.17
C LYS A 592 22.18 28.96 -16.85
N ASN A 593 21.88 29.15 -18.14
CA ASN A 593 21.16 28.20 -18.99
C ASN A 593 19.69 27.93 -18.60
N ILE A 594 19.08 28.74 -17.74
CA ILE A 594 17.65 28.63 -17.37
C ILE A 594 16.93 29.91 -17.82
N PRO A 595 16.42 29.95 -19.06
CA PRO A 595 15.74 31.13 -19.57
C PRO A 595 14.44 31.37 -18.82
N ASN A 596 14.10 32.65 -18.60
CA ASN A 596 12.83 33.09 -18.01
C ASN A 596 12.55 32.63 -16.57
N ILE A 597 13.59 32.33 -15.78
CA ILE A 597 13.43 32.06 -14.34
C ILE A 597 13.14 33.35 -13.57
N ASN A 598 12.07 33.34 -12.76
CA ASN A 598 11.64 34.46 -11.95
C ASN A 598 11.45 34.03 -10.49
N ILE A 599 12.52 34.23 -9.71
CA ILE A 599 12.58 33.81 -8.31
C ILE A 599 11.52 34.52 -7.44
N PRO A 600 11.34 35.86 -7.51
CA PRO A 600 10.27 36.53 -6.78
C PRO A 600 8.84 36.14 -7.21
N ALA A 601 8.63 35.67 -8.45
CA ALA A 601 7.30 35.27 -8.93
C ALA A 601 6.90 33.85 -8.52
N GLY A 602 7.80 33.09 -7.90
CA GLY A 602 7.48 31.78 -7.34
C GLY A 602 8.45 30.66 -7.71
N ASP A 603 9.27 30.83 -8.74
CA ASP A 603 10.13 29.74 -9.27
C ASP A 603 11.18 29.25 -8.24
N GLY A 604 11.49 30.05 -7.22
CA GLY A 604 12.43 29.66 -6.15
C GLY A 604 11.80 28.87 -5.00
N PHE A 605 10.49 28.63 -5.00
CA PHE A 605 9.81 27.86 -3.96
C PHE A 605 9.58 26.40 -4.42
N PRO A 606 9.70 25.43 -3.50
CA PRO A 606 9.48 24.03 -3.82
C PRO A 606 8.03 23.76 -4.21
N THR A 607 7.83 22.87 -5.17
CA THR A 607 6.51 22.31 -5.51
C THR A 607 6.16 21.15 -4.60
N LYS A 608 7.17 20.39 -4.16
CA LYS A 608 7.07 19.36 -3.14
C LYS A 608 8.31 19.34 -2.26
N LEU A 609 8.12 18.89 -1.03
CA LEU A 609 9.20 18.69 -0.09
C LEU A 609 8.92 17.41 0.68
N TYR A 610 9.92 16.55 0.76
CA TYR A 610 9.88 15.30 1.49
C TYR A 610 10.83 15.36 2.68
N PHE A 611 10.40 14.81 3.82
CA PHE A 611 11.27 14.58 4.97
C PHE A 611 11.18 13.10 5.36
N ASN A 612 12.31 12.40 5.35
CA ASN A 612 12.40 10.96 5.62
C ASN A 612 11.38 10.10 4.83
N GLY A 613 11.04 10.53 3.61
CA GLY A 613 10.15 9.81 2.69
C GLY A 613 8.68 10.18 2.76
N GLU A 614 8.27 10.98 3.74
CA GLU A 614 6.93 11.55 3.78
C GLU A 614 6.87 12.90 3.08
N GLU A 615 5.81 13.13 2.29
CA GLU A 615 5.53 14.41 1.66
C GLU A 615 4.97 15.40 2.68
N CYS A 616 5.62 16.56 2.83
CA CYS A 616 5.20 17.58 3.77
C CYS A 616 4.09 18.47 3.20
N SER A 617 3.24 19.02 4.08
CA SER A 617 2.24 20.02 3.66
C SER A 617 2.91 21.36 3.32
N LEU A 618 2.72 21.84 2.09
CA LEU A 618 3.20 23.16 1.66
C LEU A 618 2.13 24.27 1.83
N PRO A 619 2.53 25.52 2.10
CA PRO A 619 1.62 26.66 2.04
C PRO A 619 1.10 26.91 0.63
N LYS A 620 -0.19 27.28 0.52
CA LYS A 620 -0.81 27.65 -0.76
C LYS A 620 -0.49 29.07 -1.21
N VAL A 621 0.02 29.90 -0.30
CA VAL A 621 0.33 31.31 -0.53
C VAL A 621 1.84 31.50 -0.44
N LEU A 622 2.41 32.21 -1.40
CA LEU A 622 3.82 32.56 -1.40
C LEU A 622 4.04 33.94 -0.75
N PRO A 623 5.21 34.19 -0.14
CA PRO A 623 5.61 35.54 0.27
C PRO A 623 5.48 36.52 -0.90
N THR A 624 4.88 37.68 -0.66
CA THR A 624 4.77 38.77 -1.64
C THR A 624 5.51 40.01 -1.16
N SER A 625 6.06 40.81 -2.07
CA SER A 625 6.69 42.07 -1.67
C SER A 625 5.61 43.11 -1.30
N SER A 626 5.89 44.02 -0.38
CA SER A 626 4.99 45.14 -0.06
C SER A 626 4.72 46.07 -1.26
N SER A 627 5.58 46.04 -2.29
CA SER A 627 5.41 46.76 -3.55
C SER A 627 4.32 46.15 -4.45
N SER A 628 3.98 44.87 -4.23
CA SER A 628 2.84 44.19 -4.84
C SER A 628 1.58 44.34 -3.98
N ARG A 629 1.31 45.54 -3.45
CA ARG A 629 -0.10 45.92 -3.25
C ARG A 629 -0.74 45.77 -4.62
N ILE A 630 -1.64 44.80 -4.77
CA ILE A 630 -2.50 44.63 -5.93
C ILE A 630 -2.97 46.03 -6.30
N SER A 631 -2.41 46.56 -7.39
CA SER A 631 -2.78 47.87 -7.87
C SER A 631 -4.29 47.78 -8.10
N SER A 632 -5.08 48.58 -7.40
CA SER A 632 -6.54 48.63 -7.54
C SER A 632 -6.98 49.21 -8.90
N PHE A 633 -6.14 49.07 -9.93
CA PHE A 633 -6.37 49.52 -11.29
C PHE A 633 -7.36 48.65 -12.06
N THR A 634 -7.61 47.40 -11.62
CA THR A 634 -8.64 46.56 -12.24
C THR A 634 -10.05 46.85 -11.74
N VAL A 635 -10.26 47.29 -10.49
CA VAL A 635 -11.61 47.63 -10.01
C VAL A 635 -12.07 49.01 -10.47
N THR A 636 -11.15 49.96 -10.63
CA THR A 636 -11.46 51.32 -11.12
C THR A 636 -11.81 51.36 -12.61
N THR A 637 -11.22 50.50 -13.45
CA THR A 637 -11.52 50.42 -14.88
C THR A 637 -12.90 49.81 -15.18
N TYR A 638 -13.35 48.81 -14.41
CA TYR A 638 -14.71 48.26 -14.56
C TYR A 638 -15.80 49.23 -14.08
N ILE A 639 -15.55 50.02 -13.03
CA ILE A 639 -16.50 51.04 -12.55
C ILE A 639 -16.59 52.20 -13.55
N LEU A 640 -15.46 52.66 -14.10
CA LEU A 640 -15.46 53.70 -15.15
C LEU A 640 -16.12 53.21 -16.44
N ALA A 641 -15.88 51.98 -16.87
CA ALA A 641 -16.57 51.40 -18.03
C ALA A 641 -18.08 51.25 -17.80
N ALA A 642 -18.50 50.84 -16.60
CA ALA A 642 -19.92 50.76 -16.24
C ALA A 642 -20.59 52.14 -16.22
N VAL A 643 -19.92 53.18 -15.72
CA VAL A 643 -20.43 54.57 -15.71
C VAL A 643 -20.52 55.14 -17.13
N VAL A 644 -19.53 54.88 -17.99
CA VAL A 644 -19.56 55.30 -19.40
C VAL A 644 -20.66 54.60 -20.18
N VAL A 645 -20.87 53.29 -19.96
CA VAL A 645 -22.00 52.55 -20.55
C VAL A 645 -23.34 53.07 -20.02
N PHE A 646 -23.45 53.40 -18.74
CA PHE A 646 -24.68 53.95 -18.17
C PHE A 646 -25.00 55.37 -18.69
N MET A 647 -23.97 56.17 -18.99
CA MET A 647 -24.11 57.50 -19.61
C MET A 647 -24.51 57.39 -21.09
N LEU A 648 -23.97 56.42 -21.83
CA LEU A 648 -24.29 56.17 -23.24
C LEU A 648 -25.68 55.56 -23.46
N VAL A 649 -26.25 54.90 -22.44
CA VAL A 649 -27.63 54.36 -22.48
C VAL A 649 -28.68 55.40 -22.06
N ARG A 650 -28.27 56.59 -21.60
CA ARG A 650 -29.15 57.70 -21.19
C ARG A 650 -29.17 58.90 -22.16
N GLN A 651 -28.48 58.81 -23.29
CA GLN A 651 -28.69 59.66 -24.47
C GLN A 651 -29.52 58.91 -25.50
#